data_AF-A0A6A4VYF1-F1
#
_entry.id   AF-A0A6A4VYF1-F1
#
_cell.length_a   1.000
_cell.length_b   1.000
_cell.length_c   1.000
_cell.angle_alpha   90.00
_cell.angle_beta   90.00
_cell.angle_gamma   90.00
#
_symmetry.space_group_name_H-M   'P 1'
#
loop_
_entity.id
_entity.type
_entity.pdbx_description
1 polymer ?
#
loop_
_entity_poly.entity_id
_entity_poly.type
_entity_poly.pdbx_seq_one_letter_code
_entity_poly.pdbx_strand_id
1 'polypeptide(L)'
;MERETLKKAMMECFKDGEFQSILKEIVAEAMAVKDAEIADLRDQLKKATTHINELEQYSRRLCVNVSGVPETPNESTDQIIMDLGKMAGVTVTPADLDRTHRIGKGTGGGPRIIIARFTNFSKRQEFYNSRRELRKPRPVRGSVVSTESAGKTFISDNLTRDNQHTMYVARCLKKEGKLHSAWTDVGRMKIRLREGGPTKIIRSLEELREAADPDYRPDADPGEPSDADREGFRPAQGRNRKSARNMPSHSRLLRGVELLLSAVTLSRLQGPATDCWAVAWLLPVAASLLLTAGCLAALTEATSTVSAMHIAVVSLSMLQALLMMLYFLRRRRALAALLRRTAALERASAAAGTPGERVTVHVQFAVIIALSLTACISSMLQFFGSGALEPPNYPNPLLVPAALTTPAWYRTIVALGVLHDVLASAVNAGVDLLLIGLADAMALLLSRMAGLLEREFEDQQELGDGMSPEEGSVEDSPTDKVFVVGTVGLVKVHKEPLTVSDTDAVTYGGGAAVSSARVGPVDVSPSPNQPGPQCLLRDLAATQRAVQRLISSAADFCSPPLICLYTSITSMLLMSIYICIKALGDGGGGATTYLAYVALMLLRLLTVSCAGSRLAEQGERLHEALADGRWPQRRLTADQLLTLQLLLERTRRPTAFHGWGLFNAEKTTVLSILGFVLTYIVILIQMIHN
;
A
#
# COMPACT_ATOMS: atom_id res chain seq x y z
N MET A 1 48.38 3.44 -19.99
CA MET A 1 48.77 4.32 -18.86
C MET A 1 47.79 5.48 -18.64
N GLU A 2 47.12 5.99 -19.68
CA GLU A 2 46.34 7.25 -19.64
C GLU A 2 45.08 7.25 -18.76
N ARG A 3 44.42 6.10 -18.53
CA ARG A 3 43.15 6.07 -17.76
C ARG A 3 43.34 6.43 -16.28
N GLU A 4 44.46 6.02 -15.67
CA GLU A 4 44.78 6.35 -14.27
C GLU A 4 45.21 7.81 -14.12
N THR A 5 45.98 8.36 -15.08
CA THR A 5 46.36 9.78 -15.06
C THR A 5 45.14 10.69 -15.26
N LEU A 6 44.23 10.34 -16.18
CA LEU A 6 42.96 11.08 -16.37
C LEU A 6 42.07 11.03 -15.12
N LYS A 7 41.94 9.86 -14.50
CA LYS A 7 41.17 9.66 -13.26
C LYS A 7 41.77 10.43 -12.08
N LYS A 8 43.10 10.50 -11.98
CA LYS A 8 43.81 11.29 -10.96
C LYS A 8 43.62 12.80 -11.19
N ALA A 9 43.77 13.27 -12.43
CA ALA A 9 43.52 14.66 -12.80
C ALA A 9 42.06 15.07 -12.52
N MET A 10 41.07 14.25 -12.87
CA MET A 10 39.67 14.49 -12.48
C MET A 10 39.50 14.56 -10.95
N MET A 11 40.10 13.65 -10.19
CA MET A 11 40.04 13.69 -8.72
C MET A 11 40.73 14.91 -8.10
N GLU A 12 41.74 15.48 -8.75
CA GLU A 12 42.38 16.72 -8.32
C GLU A 12 41.48 17.93 -8.63
N CYS A 13 40.88 18.01 -9.82
CA CYS A 13 39.88 19.03 -10.14
C CYS A 13 38.65 18.99 -9.21
N PHE A 14 38.16 17.80 -8.84
CA PHE A 14 37.06 17.66 -7.86
C PHE A 14 37.44 18.05 -6.42
N LYS A 15 38.74 18.18 -6.10
CA LYS A 15 39.23 18.67 -4.80
C LYS A 15 39.47 20.17 -4.78
N ASP A 16 39.47 20.83 -5.94
CA ASP A 16 39.60 22.27 -6.02
C ASP A 16 38.42 22.96 -5.34
N GLY A 17 38.71 23.87 -4.43
CA GLY A 17 37.71 24.60 -3.66
C GLY A 17 36.84 25.49 -4.55
N GLU A 18 37.44 26.08 -5.59
CA GLU A 18 36.76 27.00 -6.51
C GLU A 18 35.75 26.24 -7.39
N PHE A 19 36.15 25.08 -7.91
CA PHE A 19 35.28 24.16 -8.64
C PHE A 19 34.15 23.60 -7.75
N GLN A 20 34.43 23.29 -6.48
CA GLN A 20 33.39 22.87 -5.53
C GLN A 20 32.39 23.98 -5.18
N SER A 21 32.79 25.26 -5.13
CA SER A 21 31.83 26.37 -4.98
C SER A 21 30.92 26.49 -6.20
N ILE A 22 31.48 26.49 -7.40
CA ILE A 22 30.71 26.59 -8.65
C ILE A 22 29.72 25.42 -8.79
N LEU A 23 30.14 24.18 -8.47
CA LEU A 23 29.24 23.03 -8.46
C LEU A 23 28.10 23.17 -7.43
N LYS A 24 28.37 23.70 -6.23
CA LYS A 24 27.33 23.95 -5.21
C LYS A 24 26.35 25.02 -5.66
N GLU A 25 26.82 26.07 -6.31
CA GLU A 25 26.00 27.16 -6.84
C GLU A 25 25.08 26.67 -7.96
N ILE A 26 25.62 25.97 -8.97
CA ILE A 26 24.85 25.37 -10.06
C ILE A 26 23.80 24.37 -9.53
N VAL A 27 24.17 23.54 -8.55
CA VAL A 27 23.22 22.59 -7.93
C VAL A 27 22.15 23.31 -7.11
N ALA A 28 22.50 24.38 -6.39
CA ALA A 28 21.53 25.18 -5.64
C ALA A 28 20.54 25.90 -6.55
N GLU A 29 21.02 26.50 -7.65
CA GLU A 29 20.18 27.12 -8.68
C GLU A 29 19.26 26.09 -9.35
N ALA A 30 19.79 24.94 -9.77
CA ALA A 30 19.01 23.86 -10.36
C ALA A 30 17.96 23.26 -9.41
N MET A 31 18.24 23.23 -8.10
CA MET A 31 17.27 22.85 -7.06
C MET A 31 16.20 23.92 -6.89
N ALA A 32 16.57 25.19 -6.79
CA ALA A 32 15.63 26.31 -6.64
C ALA A 32 14.65 26.42 -7.83
N VAL A 33 15.14 26.23 -9.07
CA VAL A 33 14.30 26.17 -10.27
C VAL A 33 13.29 25.01 -10.19
N LYS A 34 13.72 23.82 -9.76
CA LYS A 34 12.81 22.66 -9.60
C LYS A 34 11.83 22.83 -8.46
N ASP A 35 12.23 23.42 -7.33
CA ASP A 35 11.33 23.67 -6.21
C ASP A 35 10.26 24.72 -6.59
N ALA A 36 10.61 25.72 -7.40
CA ALA A 36 9.66 26.66 -7.99
C ALA A 36 8.68 25.98 -8.97
N GLU A 37 9.19 25.11 -9.86
CA GLU A 37 8.35 24.32 -10.77
C GLU A 37 7.40 23.38 -10.01
N ILE A 38 7.88 22.70 -8.96
CA ILE A 38 7.06 21.85 -8.09
C ILE A 38 5.99 22.66 -7.36
N ALA A 39 6.30 23.88 -6.91
CA ALA A 39 5.32 24.77 -6.28
C ALA A 39 4.21 25.20 -7.25
N ASP A 40 4.58 25.62 -8.47
CA ASP A 40 3.63 26.02 -9.51
C ASP A 40 2.75 24.83 -9.94
N LEU A 41 3.33 23.65 -10.21
CA LEU A 41 2.57 22.44 -10.56
C LEU A 41 1.59 22.01 -9.45
N ARG A 42 1.95 22.19 -8.17
CA ARG A 42 1.04 21.93 -7.04
C ARG A 42 -0.13 22.90 -7.02
N ASP A 43 0.11 24.19 -7.26
CA ASP A 43 -0.94 25.20 -7.34
C ASP A 43 -1.86 25.00 -8.57
N GLN A 44 -1.29 24.68 -9.73
CA GLN A 44 -2.06 24.27 -10.92
C GLN A 44 -2.96 23.06 -10.64
N LEU A 45 -2.44 22.00 -9.99
CA LEU A 45 -3.24 20.83 -9.60
C LEU A 45 -4.34 21.18 -8.60
N LYS A 46 -4.08 22.08 -7.64
CA LYS A 46 -5.07 22.56 -6.67
C LYS A 46 -6.19 23.34 -7.34
N LYS A 47 -5.86 24.26 -8.25
CA LYS A 47 -6.80 25.02 -9.08
C LYS A 47 -7.65 24.10 -9.96
N ALA A 48 -7.01 23.17 -10.68
CA ALA A 48 -7.70 22.19 -11.54
C ALA A 48 -8.67 21.31 -10.74
N THR A 49 -8.24 20.76 -9.60
CA THR A 49 -9.08 19.92 -8.72
C THR A 49 -10.29 20.70 -8.20
N THR A 50 -10.07 21.96 -7.76
CA THR A 50 -11.15 22.84 -7.29
C THR A 50 -12.16 23.12 -8.41
N HIS A 51 -11.66 23.44 -9.61
CA HIS A 51 -12.50 23.73 -10.78
C HIS A 51 -13.32 22.51 -11.22
N ILE A 52 -12.74 21.31 -11.22
CA ILE A 52 -13.46 20.06 -11.50
C ILE A 52 -14.60 19.84 -10.49
N ASN A 53 -14.35 20.04 -9.19
CA ASN A 53 -15.38 19.94 -8.15
C ASN A 53 -16.49 21.00 -8.34
N GLU A 54 -16.16 22.24 -8.74
CA GLU A 54 -17.14 23.27 -9.06
C GLU A 54 -18.01 22.91 -10.28
N LEU A 55 -17.41 22.40 -11.36
CA LEU A 55 -18.13 21.93 -12.55
C LEU A 55 -19.04 20.73 -12.24
N GLU A 56 -18.53 19.75 -11.47
CA GLU A 56 -19.33 18.60 -11.02
C GLU A 56 -20.51 19.07 -10.15
N GLN A 57 -20.27 20.00 -9.22
CA GLN A 57 -21.32 20.57 -8.37
C GLN A 57 -22.36 21.38 -9.17
N TYR A 58 -21.92 22.09 -10.23
CA TYR A 58 -22.80 22.80 -11.14
C TYR A 58 -23.72 21.85 -11.91
N SER A 59 -23.20 20.72 -12.40
CA SER A 59 -24.00 19.69 -13.09
C SER A 59 -25.14 19.11 -12.21
N ARG A 60 -24.92 19.10 -10.88
CA ARG A 60 -25.85 18.63 -9.85
C ARG A 60 -26.86 19.69 -9.38
N ARG A 61 -26.80 20.94 -9.87
CA ARG A 61 -27.65 22.06 -9.40
C ARG A 61 -29.16 21.78 -9.49
N LEU A 62 -29.58 21.01 -10.50
CA LEU A 62 -30.97 20.61 -10.71
C LEU A 62 -31.40 19.36 -9.92
N CYS A 63 -30.48 18.74 -9.19
CA CYS A 63 -30.73 17.52 -8.43
C CYS A 63 -30.98 17.83 -6.94
N VAL A 64 -31.89 17.06 -6.33
CA VAL A 64 -32.10 16.99 -4.88
C VAL A 64 -32.07 15.54 -4.42
N ASN A 65 -31.67 15.33 -3.17
CA ASN A 65 -31.64 14.02 -2.53
C ASN A 65 -32.83 13.94 -1.56
N VAL A 66 -33.64 12.89 -1.66
CA VAL A 66 -34.81 12.62 -0.82
C VAL A 66 -34.57 11.30 -0.08
N SER A 67 -34.59 11.37 1.24
CA SER A 67 -34.23 10.25 2.13
C SER A 67 -35.32 10.01 3.17
N GLY A 68 -35.45 8.78 3.67
CA GLY A 68 -36.46 8.42 4.68
C GLY A 68 -37.80 7.92 4.13
N VAL A 69 -37.99 7.88 2.81
CA VAL A 69 -39.17 7.26 2.17
C VAL A 69 -38.98 5.73 2.16
N PRO A 70 -39.89 4.90 2.71
CA PRO A 70 -39.83 3.44 2.61
C PRO A 70 -39.71 2.96 1.15
N GLU A 71 -39.14 1.78 0.93
CA GLU A 71 -39.07 1.15 -0.39
C GLU A 71 -40.22 0.14 -0.55
N THR A 72 -40.92 0.18 -1.70
CA THR A 72 -41.89 -0.86 -2.08
C THR A 72 -41.47 -1.53 -3.39
N PRO A 73 -41.75 -2.84 -3.58
CA PRO A 73 -41.53 -3.48 -4.88
C PRO A 73 -42.36 -2.77 -5.96
N ASN A 74 -41.78 -2.59 -7.14
CA ASN A 74 -42.36 -1.87 -8.28
C ASN A 74 -42.81 -0.43 -7.96
N GLU A 75 -42.08 0.29 -7.10
CA GLU A 75 -42.34 1.71 -6.84
C GLU A 75 -42.08 2.62 -8.06
N SER A 76 -42.98 3.58 -8.30
CA SER A 76 -42.70 4.73 -9.17
C SER A 76 -42.07 5.85 -8.35
N THR A 77 -40.77 6.09 -8.55
CA THR A 77 -40.06 7.16 -7.86
C THR A 77 -40.54 8.55 -8.27
N ASP A 78 -41.02 8.72 -9.51
CA ASP A 78 -41.66 9.97 -9.95
C ASP A 78 -42.96 10.24 -9.18
N GLN A 79 -43.80 9.20 -8.99
CA GLN A 79 -45.04 9.34 -8.21
C GLN A 79 -44.75 9.70 -6.75
N ILE A 80 -43.72 9.10 -6.14
CA ILE A 80 -43.27 9.44 -4.79
C ILE A 80 -42.89 10.94 -4.69
N ILE A 81 -42.16 11.48 -5.67
CA ILE A 81 -41.74 12.89 -5.67
C ILE A 81 -42.95 13.83 -5.90
N MET A 82 -43.86 13.47 -6.81
CA MET A 82 -45.10 14.24 -7.03
C MET A 82 -46.00 14.26 -5.79
N ASP A 83 -46.12 13.12 -5.10
CA ASP A 83 -46.92 13.00 -3.89
C ASP A 83 -46.31 13.78 -2.72
N LEU A 84 -45.00 13.66 -2.48
CA LEU A 84 -44.28 14.49 -1.50
C LEU A 84 -44.44 15.98 -1.82
N GLY A 85 -44.41 16.36 -3.10
CA GLY A 85 -44.71 17.72 -3.55
C GLY A 85 -46.09 18.17 -3.07
N LYS A 86 -47.15 17.43 -3.41
CA LYS A 86 -48.53 17.72 -3.01
C LYS A 86 -48.70 17.79 -1.49
N MET A 87 -48.06 16.89 -0.73
CA MET A 87 -48.09 16.89 0.74
C MET A 87 -47.42 18.13 1.34
N ALA A 88 -46.34 18.62 0.71
CA ALA A 88 -45.68 19.88 1.06
C ALA A 88 -46.42 21.13 0.55
N GLY A 89 -47.38 20.97 -0.37
CA GLY A 89 -48.15 22.04 -0.99
C GLY A 89 -47.57 22.59 -2.29
N VAL A 90 -46.69 21.85 -2.96
CA VAL A 90 -46.07 22.21 -4.24
C VAL A 90 -46.59 21.28 -5.34
N THR A 91 -47.19 21.83 -6.39
CA THR A 91 -47.57 21.06 -7.56
C THR A 91 -46.33 20.77 -8.40
N VAL A 92 -45.91 19.50 -8.39
CA VAL A 92 -44.89 18.91 -9.27
C VAL A 92 -45.61 18.02 -10.29
N THR A 93 -45.30 18.20 -11.56
CA THR A 93 -45.83 17.40 -12.68
C THR A 93 -44.74 16.49 -13.26
N PRO A 94 -45.08 15.47 -14.07
CA PRO A 94 -44.06 14.64 -14.73
C PRO A 94 -43.10 15.46 -15.62
N ALA A 95 -43.58 16.54 -16.26
CA ALA A 95 -42.75 17.40 -17.11
C ALA A 95 -41.74 18.27 -16.32
N ASP A 96 -41.93 18.42 -15.01
CA ASP A 96 -40.98 19.07 -14.12
C ASP A 96 -39.78 18.16 -13.76
N LEU A 97 -39.90 16.85 -14.00
CA LEU A 97 -38.90 15.84 -13.67
C LEU A 97 -38.17 15.37 -14.94
N ASP A 98 -36.84 15.37 -14.87
CA ASP A 98 -35.95 14.82 -15.92
C ASP A 98 -35.75 13.33 -15.67
N ARG A 99 -35.27 12.98 -14.47
CA ARG A 99 -35.11 11.60 -14.00
C ARG A 99 -35.23 11.53 -12.48
N THR A 100 -35.93 10.52 -11.96
CA THR A 100 -35.83 10.13 -10.55
C THR A 100 -35.48 8.65 -10.42
N HIS A 101 -34.71 8.29 -9.39
CA HIS A 101 -34.35 6.89 -9.08
C HIS A 101 -33.72 6.75 -7.69
N ARG A 102 -33.78 5.54 -7.10
CA ARG A 102 -33.04 5.18 -5.88
C ARG A 102 -31.54 5.03 -6.19
N ILE A 103 -30.69 5.49 -5.27
CA ILE A 103 -29.23 5.35 -5.34
C ILE A 103 -28.68 4.62 -4.11
N GLY A 104 -27.69 3.76 -4.37
CA GLY A 104 -27.06 2.87 -3.40
C GLY A 104 -27.53 1.42 -3.53
N LYS A 105 -26.77 0.50 -2.93
CA LYS A 105 -27.17 -0.91 -2.80
C LYS A 105 -28.21 -1.05 -1.69
N GLY A 106 -29.21 -1.92 -1.91
CA GLY A 106 -30.18 -2.27 -0.87
C GLY A 106 -29.43 -2.93 0.29
N THR A 107 -29.35 -2.23 1.43
CA THR A 107 -28.68 -2.74 2.64
C THR A 107 -29.69 -2.62 3.78
N GLY A 108 -29.83 -3.68 4.59
CA GLY A 108 -30.89 -3.82 5.59
C GLY A 108 -30.84 -2.84 6.78
N GLY A 109 -30.18 -1.68 6.64
CA GLY A 109 -30.08 -0.62 7.63
C GLY A 109 -30.97 0.60 7.36
N GLY A 110 -31.76 0.63 6.28
CA GLY A 110 -32.73 1.69 5.99
C GLY A 110 -33.01 1.88 4.49
N PRO A 111 -34.03 2.68 4.14
CA PRO A 111 -34.38 2.93 2.74
C PRO A 111 -33.31 3.75 2.00
N ARG A 112 -33.04 3.38 0.75
CA ARG A 112 -32.14 4.08 -0.16
C ARG A 112 -32.64 5.49 -0.48
N ILE A 113 -31.70 6.38 -0.79
CA ILE A 113 -31.97 7.78 -1.15
C ILE A 113 -32.52 7.82 -2.58
N ILE A 114 -33.65 8.50 -2.81
CA ILE A 114 -34.09 8.89 -4.15
C ILE A 114 -33.32 10.14 -4.55
N ILE A 115 -32.70 10.16 -5.72
CA ILE A 115 -32.26 11.42 -6.33
C ILE A 115 -33.30 11.81 -7.38
N ALA A 116 -33.81 13.03 -7.25
CA ALA A 116 -34.73 13.63 -8.20
C ALA A 116 -34.01 14.76 -8.93
N ARG A 117 -33.92 14.65 -10.26
CA ARG A 117 -33.42 15.70 -11.15
C ARG A 117 -34.61 16.37 -11.81
N PHE A 118 -34.68 17.69 -11.68
CA PHE A 118 -35.73 18.51 -12.27
C PHE A 118 -35.30 19.07 -13.63
N THR A 119 -36.26 19.32 -14.52
CA THR A 119 -36.02 20.06 -15.78
C THR A 119 -35.78 21.54 -15.52
N ASN A 120 -36.54 22.14 -14.59
CA ASN A 120 -36.50 23.57 -14.29
C ASN A 120 -35.92 23.88 -12.90
N PHE A 121 -34.94 24.80 -12.84
CA PHE A 121 -34.34 25.27 -11.60
C PHE A 121 -35.35 25.91 -10.64
N SER A 122 -36.32 26.67 -11.14
CA SER A 122 -37.33 27.34 -10.30
C SER A 122 -38.20 26.32 -9.57
N LYS A 123 -38.67 25.28 -10.27
CA LYS A 123 -39.48 24.20 -9.68
C LYS A 123 -38.68 23.36 -8.69
N ARG A 124 -37.42 23.05 -9.01
CA ARG A 124 -36.46 22.42 -8.09
C ARG A 124 -36.35 23.20 -6.78
N GLN A 125 -36.21 24.52 -6.87
CA GLN A 125 -36.04 25.36 -5.68
C GLN A 125 -37.34 25.54 -4.90
N GLU A 126 -38.50 25.60 -5.57
CA GLU A 126 -39.84 25.57 -4.96
C GLU A 126 -40.02 24.30 -4.10
N PHE A 127 -39.75 23.12 -4.68
CA PHE A 127 -39.77 21.83 -3.98
C PHE A 127 -38.73 21.73 -2.85
N TYR A 128 -37.51 22.25 -3.07
CA TYR A 128 -36.50 22.27 -2.01
C TYR A 128 -36.90 23.19 -0.85
N ASN A 129 -37.54 24.33 -1.12
CA ASN A 129 -37.97 25.28 -0.09
C ASN A 129 -39.13 24.72 0.76
N SER A 130 -40.07 23.99 0.16
CA SER A 130 -41.20 23.39 0.88
C SER A 130 -40.83 22.20 1.79
N ARG A 131 -39.57 21.77 1.82
CA ARG A 131 -39.06 20.69 2.71
C ARG A 131 -39.35 20.87 4.21
N ARG A 132 -39.66 22.09 4.66
CA ARG A 132 -40.09 22.36 6.05
C ARG A 132 -41.53 21.95 6.30
N GLU A 133 -42.40 22.10 5.30
CA GLU A 133 -43.82 21.77 5.36
C GLU A 133 -44.05 20.26 5.41
N LEU A 134 -43.12 19.44 4.87
CA LEU A 134 -43.15 17.99 5.04
C LEU A 134 -43.11 17.52 6.51
N ARG A 135 -42.72 18.37 7.48
CA ARG A 135 -42.86 18.06 8.91
C ARG A 135 -44.32 18.05 9.40
N LYS A 136 -45.25 18.62 8.63
CA LYS A 136 -46.70 18.63 8.85
C LYS A 136 -47.41 18.33 7.52
N PRO A 137 -47.24 17.11 6.97
CA PRO A 137 -47.64 16.81 5.61
C PRO A 137 -49.17 16.78 5.48
N ARG A 138 -49.69 17.38 4.41
CA ARG A 138 -51.12 17.39 4.11
C ARG A 138 -51.56 15.99 3.63
N PRO A 139 -52.68 15.43 4.11
CA PRO A 139 -53.16 14.14 3.63
C PRO A 139 -53.62 14.25 2.17
N VAL A 140 -53.03 13.44 1.29
CA VAL A 140 -53.39 13.34 -0.14
C VAL A 140 -54.09 12.01 -0.37
N ARG A 141 -55.36 12.03 -0.80
CA ARG A 141 -56.14 10.82 -1.07
C ARG A 141 -55.52 10.05 -2.24
N GLY A 142 -55.28 8.75 -2.06
CA GLY A 142 -54.71 7.88 -3.09
C GLY A 142 -53.19 8.00 -3.27
N SER A 143 -52.47 8.65 -2.35
CA SER A 143 -51.01 8.73 -2.41
C SER A 143 -50.33 7.40 -2.09
N VAL A 144 -49.19 7.15 -2.75
CA VAL A 144 -48.29 6.01 -2.49
C VAL A 144 -47.53 6.19 -1.17
N VAL A 145 -47.29 7.44 -0.75
CA VAL A 145 -46.53 7.77 0.46
C VAL A 145 -47.50 8.00 1.62
N SER A 146 -47.29 7.34 2.77
CA SER A 146 -48.07 7.65 3.97
C SER A 146 -47.66 9.00 4.58
N THR A 147 -48.60 9.71 5.22
CA THR A 147 -48.30 10.97 5.92
C THR A 147 -47.23 10.81 6.99
N GLU A 148 -47.17 9.66 7.67
CA GLU A 148 -46.06 9.35 8.60
C GLU A 148 -44.69 9.26 7.91
N SER A 149 -44.64 8.67 6.71
CA SER A 149 -43.41 8.53 5.92
C SER A 149 -42.95 9.89 5.37
N ALA A 150 -43.89 10.71 4.90
CA ALA A 150 -43.62 12.09 4.52
C ALA A 150 -43.07 12.91 5.69
N GLY A 151 -43.64 12.75 6.90
CA GLY A 151 -43.15 13.38 8.14
C GLY A 151 -41.72 13.02 8.53
N LYS A 152 -41.26 11.82 8.14
CA LYS A 152 -39.89 11.30 8.36
C LYS A 152 -38.94 11.58 7.19
N THR A 153 -39.45 12.15 6.09
CA THR A 153 -38.67 12.41 4.87
C THR A 153 -37.75 13.62 5.04
N PHE A 154 -36.50 13.51 4.61
CA PHE A 154 -35.53 14.59 4.61
C PHE A 154 -35.01 14.88 3.19
N ILE A 155 -35.20 16.13 2.74
CA ILE A 155 -34.73 16.64 1.45
C ILE A 155 -33.44 17.44 1.66
N SER A 156 -32.38 17.12 0.92
CA SER A 156 -31.12 17.86 0.88
C SER A 156 -30.69 18.22 -0.54
N ASP A 157 -29.74 19.15 -0.69
CA ASP A 157 -29.05 19.34 -1.96
C ASP A 157 -28.28 18.06 -2.34
N ASN A 158 -28.12 17.82 -3.64
CA ASN A 158 -27.17 16.84 -4.15
C ASN A 158 -25.78 17.49 -4.24
N LEU A 159 -24.89 17.09 -3.32
CA LEU A 159 -23.50 17.57 -3.28
C LEU A 159 -22.56 16.59 -3.97
N THR A 160 -21.41 17.08 -4.44
CA THR A 160 -20.24 16.22 -4.74
C THR A 160 -19.78 15.51 -3.47
N ARG A 161 -18.96 14.45 -3.62
CA ARG A 161 -18.44 13.68 -2.46
C ARG A 161 -17.66 14.58 -1.49
N ASP A 162 -16.83 15.46 -2.04
CA ASP A 162 -15.91 16.29 -1.24
C ASP A 162 -16.66 17.45 -0.57
N ASN A 163 -17.68 18.00 -1.24
CA ASN A 163 -18.60 18.96 -0.62
C ASN A 163 -19.46 18.29 0.47
N GLN A 164 -19.90 17.05 0.27
CA GLN A 164 -20.64 16.29 1.28
C GLN A 164 -19.78 15.99 2.52
N HIS A 165 -18.49 15.65 2.32
CA HIS A 165 -17.52 15.46 3.39
C HIS A 165 -17.23 16.78 4.14
N THR A 166 -16.99 17.87 3.41
CA THR A 166 -16.78 19.21 3.98
C THR A 166 -17.99 19.64 4.82
N MET A 167 -19.22 19.42 4.34
CA MET A 167 -20.45 19.67 5.10
C MET A 167 -20.68 18.70 6.26
N TYR A 168 -20.08 17.50 6.27
CA TYR A 168 -20.06 16.63 7.46
C TYR A 168 -19.14 17.22 8.53
N VAL A 169 -17.90 17.57 8.17
CA VAL A 169 -16.94 18.22 9.08
C VAL A 169 -17.51 19.53 9.65
N ALA A 170 -18.14 20.38 8.82
CA ALA A 170 -18.78 21.61 9.28
C ALA A 170 -19.92 21.37 10.31
N ARG A 171 -20.62 20.22 10.21
CA ARG A 171 -21.63 19.83 11.21
C ARG A 171 -21.01 19.27 12.49
N CYS A 172 -19.83 18.65 12.43
CA CYS A 172 -19.06 18.27 13.62
C CYS A 172 -18.51 19.52 14.34
N LEU A 173 -17.87 20.43 13.62
CA LEU A 173 -17.41 21.73 14.15
C LEU A 173 -18.57 22.55 14.76
N LYS A 174 -19.78 22.46 14.21
CA LYS A 174 -20.99 23.02 14.85
C LYS A 174 -21.31 22.36 16.19
N LYS A 175 -21.26 21.02 16.29
CA LYS A 175 -21.51 20.30 17.56
C LYS A 175 -20.44 20.61 18.61
N GLU A 176 -19.20 20.85 18.17
CA GLU A 176 -18.08 21.28 19.01
C GLU A 176 -18.15 22.77 19.44
N GLY A 177 -19.18 23.52 19.01
CA GLY A 177 -19.34 24.95 19.33
C GLY A 177 -18.43 25.90 18.53
N LYS A 178 -17.59 25.39 17.63
CA LYS A 178 -16.69 26.19 16.77
C LYS A 178 -17.42 26.93 15.65
N LEU A 179 -18.61 26.46 15.26
CA LEU A 179 -19.47 27.11 14.27
C LEU A 179 -20.91 27.23 14.80
N HIS A 180 -21.52 28.41 14.68
CA HIS A 180 -22.94 28.59 15.01
C HIS A 180 -23.87 27.80 14.05
N SER A 181 -23.61 27.86 12.74
CA SER A 181 -24.47 27.24 11.73
C SER A 181 -23.73 26.86 10.46
N ALA A 182 -24.05 25.68 9.91
CA ALA A 182 -23.58 25.20 8.61
C ALA A 182 -24.77 24.63 7.83
N TRP A 183 -24.96 25.03 6.58
CA TRP A 183 -26.03 24.55 5.69
C TRP A 183 -25.62 24.64 4.22
N THR A 184 -26.47 24.10 3.33
CA THR A 184 -26.30 24.23 1.89
C THR A 184 -27.47 24.97 1.26
N ASP A 185 -27.19 25.59 0.13
CA ASP A 185 -28.20 26.27 -0.68
C ASP A 185 -27.76 26.29 -2.15
N VAL A 186 -28.52 25.62 -3.02
CA VAL A 186 -28.22 25.47 -4.45
C VAL A 186 -26.84 24.79 -4.64
N GLY A 187 -26.55 23.79 -3.81
CA GLY A 187 -25.26 23.08 -3.80
C GLY A 187 -24.06 23.89 -3.25
N ARG A 188 -24.23 25.16 -2.88
CA ARG A 188 -23.17 25.98 -2.27
C ARG A 188 -23.12 25.74 -0.77
N MET A 189 -21.92 25.50 -0.24
CA MET A 189 -21.68 25.31 1.19
C MET A 189 -21.62 26.66 1.90
N LYS A 190 -22.38 26.83 2.99
CA LYS A 190 -22.53 28.10 3.72
C LYS A 190 -22.35 27.87 5.21
N ILE A 191 -21.58 28.76 5.87
CA ILE A 191 -21.42 28.76 7.33
C ILE A 191 -21.66 30.16 7.94
N ARG A 192 -21.90 30.18 9.25
CA ARG A 192 -21.70 31.35 10.12
C ARG A 192 -20.96 30.90 11.37
N LEU A 193 -19.99 31.71 11.77
CA LEU A 193 -19.19 31.51 12.98
C LEU A 193 -19.99 31.83 14.24
N ARG A 194 -20.70 32.97 14.25
CA ARG A 194 -21.49 33.47 15.38
C ARG A 194 -22.97 33.64 15.00
N GLU A 195 -23.83 33.69 16.01
CA GLU A 195 -25.22 34.06 15.83
C GLU A 195 -25.33 35.48 15.25
N GLY A 196 -26.29 35.72 14.36
CA GLY A 196 -26.43 36.99 13.61
C GLY A 196 -25.30 37.32 12.60
N GLY A 197 -24.18 36.60 12.62
CA GLY A 197 -22.98 36.92 11.83
C GLY A 197 -23.11 36.74 10.30
N PRO A 198 -22.16 37.30 9.54
CA PRO A 198 -22.14 37.21 8.08
C PRO A 198 -22.02 35.75 7.60
N THR A 199 -22.61 35.47 6.45
CA THR A 199 -22.61 34.12 5.86
C THR A 199 -21.40 33.95 4.95
N LYS A 200 -20.41 33.14 5.35
CA LYS A 200 -19.26 32.79 4.51
C LYS A 200 -19.64 31.61 3.60
N ILE A 201 -19.35 31.72 2.31
CA ILE A 201 -19.42 30.60 1.36
C ILE A 201 -18.07 29.90 1.36
N ILE A 202 -18.09 28.57 1.32
CA ILE A 202 -16.89 27.71 1.31
C ILE A 202 -16.88 26.85 0.05
N ARG A 203 -15.70 26.63 -0.52
CA ARG A 203 -15.44 25.75 -1.68
C ARG A 203 -14.64 24.49 -1.35
N SER A 204 -13.85 24.52 -0.28
CA SER A 204 -12.91 23.44 0.07
C SER A 204 -12.91 23.10 1.57
N LEU A 205 -12.34 21.95 1.93
CA LEU A 205 -12.12 21.58 3.33
C LEU A 205 -11.11 22.50 4.03
N GLU A 206 -10.15 23.06 3.28
CA GLU A 206 -9.15 24.01 3.79
C GLU A 206 -9.81 25.34 4.17
N GLU A 207 -10.60 25.93 3.27
CA GLU A 207 -11.36 27.17 3.53
C GLU A 207 -12.31 27.02 4.75
N LEU A 208 -12.81 25.80 5.03
CA LEU A 208 -13.60 25.51 6.22
C LEU A 208 -12.74 25.53 7.49
N ARG A 209 -11.55 24.92 7.46
CA ARG A 209 -10.63 24.86 8.61
C ARG A 209 -10.10 26.25 8.94
N GLU A 210 -9.59 26.98 7.95
CA GLU A 210 -9.16 28.38 8.05
C GLU A 210 -10.28 29.31 8.55
N ALA A 211 -11.53 29.08 8.12
CA ALA A 211 -12.66 29.87 8.62
C ALA A 211 -13.03 29.56 10.07
N ALA A 212 -12.79 28.34 10.56
CA ALA A 212 -13.09 27.91 11.92
C ALA A 212 -11.94 28.15 12.91
N ASP A 213 -10.71 28.20 12.41
CA ASP A 213 -9.47 28.38 13.15
C ASP A 213 -8.48 29.23 12.32
N PRO A 214 -8.32 30.53 12.63
CA PRO A 214 -7.42 31.42 11.90
C PRO A 214 -5.93 31.05 12.00
N ASP A 215 -5.53 30.26 13.00
CA ASP A 215 -4.13 29.84 13.19
C ASP A 215 -3.80 28.55 12.40
N TYR A 216 -4.77 27.99 11.67
CA TYR A 216 -4.62 26.80 10.83
C TYR A 216 -3.65 27.05 9.65
N ARG A 217 -2.44 26.47 9.73
CA ARG A 217 -1.45 26.48 8.64
C ARG A 217 -1.53 25.21 7.79
N PRO A 218 -1.73 25.29 6.46
CA PRO A 218 -1.77 24.12 5.57
C PRO A 218 -0.45 23.33 5.53
N ASP A 219 0.68 24.04 5.60
CA ASP A 219 2.04 23.49 5.36
C ASP A 219 2.79 23.11 6.65
N ALA A 220 2.11 23.15 7.80
CA ALA A 220 2.66 22.51 9.00
C ALA A 220 2.70 20.98 8.75
N ASP A 221 3.90 20.39 8.84
CA ASP A 221 4.15 18.94 8.73
C ASP A 221 2.98 18.16 9.37
N PRO A 222 2.27 17.28 8.64
CA PRO A 222 0.99 16.72 9.09
C PRO A 222 1.14 15.79 10.29
N GLY A 223 1.26 16.42 11.46
CA GLY A 223 1.18 15.81 12.77
C GLY A 223 -0.18 15.14 12.92
N GLU A 224 -0.11 13.83 13.16
CA GLU A 224 -1.19 12.87 13.39
C GLU A 224 -2.54 13.15 12.68
N PRO A 225 -2.94 12.37 11.66
CA PRO A 225 -4.26 12.51 11.06
C PRO A 225 -5.35 12.38 12.13
N SER A 226 -6.17 13.42 12.21
CA SER A 226 -7.26 13.58 13.18
C SER A 226 -8.24 12.41 13.10
N ASP A 227 -8.99 12.15 14.18
CA ASP A 227 -9.91 11.00 14.23
C ASP A 227 -10.96 10.97 13.11
N ALA A 228 -11.27 12.11 12.47
CA ALA A 228 -12.13 12.18 11.29
C ALA A 228 -11.54 11.46 10.06
N ASP A 229 -10.22 11.51 9.86
CA ASP A 229 -9.54 10.85 8.74
C ASP A 229 -9.51 9.31 8.90
N ARG A 230 -9.84 8.80 10.10
CA ARG A 230 -9.95 7.37 10.39
C ARG A 230 -11.27 6.74 9.93
N GLU A 231 -12.30 7.55 9.61
CA GLU A 231 -13.63 7.05 9.18
C GLU A 231 -13.74 6.76 7.67
N GLY A 232 -12.68 6.96 6.88
CA GLY A 232 -12.65 6.70 5.43
C GLY A 232 -12.86 5.23 5.01
N PHE A 233 -12.91 4.30 5.97
CA PHE A 233 -13.12 2.87 5.74
C PHE A 233 -14.29 2.35 6.60
N ARG A 234 -15.47 2.16 5.99
CA ARG A 234 -16.50 1.31 6.59
C ARG A 234 -16.14 -0.16 6.31
N PRO A 235 -15.85 -1.00 7.33
CA PRO A 235 -15.87 -2.44 7.13
C PRO A 235 -17.29 -2.87 6.75
N ALA A 236 -17.42 -3.94 5.97
CA ALA A 236 -18.72 -4.52 5.64
C ALA A 236 -19.48 -4.88 6.93
N GLN A 237 -20.50 -4.09 7.28
CA GLN A 237 -21.23 -4.21 8.54
C GLN A 237 -22.22 -5.38 8.45
N GLY A 238 -21.71 -6.60 8.58
CA GLY A 238 -22.50 -7.79 8.30
C GLY A 238 -21.86 -9.14 8.63
N ARG A 239 -20.92 -9.25 9.58
CA ARG A 239 -20.53 -10.56 10.18
C ARG A 239 -19.87 -10.42 11.56
N ASN A 240 -20.58 -10.89 12.58
CA ASN A 240 -20.14 -11.31 13.92
C ASN A 240 -19.05 -10.49 14.66
N ARG A 241 -19.45 -9.83 15.77
CA ARG A 241 -18.56 -9.23 16.79
C ARG A 241 -17.52 -10.19 17.39
N LYS A 242 -17.66 -11.52 17.21
CA LYS A 242 -16.66 -12.54 17.59
C LYS A 242 -15.36 -12.46 16.75
N SER A 243 -15.37 -11.85 15.55
CA SER A 243 -14.18 -11.80 14.68
C SER A 243 -13.09 -10.84 15.17
N ALA A 244 -13.40 -9.91 16.09
CA ALA A 244 -12.43 -8.95 16.63
C ALA A 244 -11.26 -9.59 17.42
N ARG A 245 -11.36 -10.86 17.82
CA ARG A 245 -10.24 -11.64 18.40
C ARG A 245 -9.24 -12.18 17.35
N ASN A 246 -9.62 -12.20 16.06
CA ASN A 246 -8.80 -12.77 14.99
C ASN A 246 -7.99 -11.69 14.24
N MET A 247 -7.14 -10.96 14.98
CA MET A 247 -6.11 -10.13 14.35
C MET A 247 -5.20 -11.02 13.47
N PRO A 248 -4.93 -10.65 12.19
CA PRO A 248 -4.12 -11.48 11.29
C PRO A 248 -2.76 -11.78 11.92
N SER A 249 -2.36 -13.06 11.89
CA SER A 249 -1.19 -13.55 12.64
C SER A 249 0.10 -12.86 12.22
N HIS A 250 0.21 -12.44 10.96
CA HIS A 250 1.39 -11.80 10.41
C HIS A 250 1.68 -10.43 11.04
N SER A 251 0.70 -9.54 11.12
CA SER A 251 0.82 -8.29 11.89
C SER A 251 1.20 -8.46 13.38
N ARG A 252 1.04 -9.66 13.97
CA ARG A 252 1.52 -9.94 15.33
C ARG A 252 3.03 -10.28 15.34
N LEU A 253 3.51 -11.03 14.34
CA LEU A 253 4.94 -11.31 14.18
C LEU A 253 5.73 -10.02 13.99
N LEU A 254 5.28 -9.14 13.09
CA LEU A 254 5.90 -7.83 12.85
C LEU A 254 5.95 -6.94 14.11
N ARG A 255 4.91 -6.98 14.95
CA ARG A 255 4.94 -6.32 16.28
C ARG A 255 5.88 -7.02 17.27
N GLY A 256 6.01 -8.33 17.20
CA GLY A 256 7.01 -9.09 17.97
C GLY A 256 8.44 -8.66 17.60
N VAL A 257 8.72 -8.46 16.32
CA VAL A 257 10.01 -7.92 15.82
C VAL A 257 10.22 -6.48 16.29
N GLU A 258 9.19 -5.62 16.23
CA GLU A 258 9.24 -4.26 16.79
C GLU A 258 9.59 -4.26 18.29
N LEU A 259 8.96 -5.15 19.08
CA LEU A 259 9.25 -5.30 20.51
C LEU A 259 10.64 -5.88 20.79
N LEU A 260 11.11 -6.84 20.00
CA LEU A 260 12.47 -7.39 20.07
C LEU A 260 13.51 -6.29 19.83
N LEU A 261 13.37 -5.53 18.73
CA LEU A 261 14.24 -4.40 18.41
C LEU A 261 14.18 -3.31 19.49
N SER A 262 12.99 -3.04 20.06
CA SER A 262 12.83 -2.11 21.19
C SER A 262 13.62 -2.55 22.43
N ALA A 263 13.54 -3.84 22.78
CA ALA A 263 14.21 -4.42 23.93
C ALA A 263 15.74 -4.45 23.75
N VAL A 264 16.21 -4.91 22.59
CA VAL A 264 17.65 -5.00 22.25
C VAL A 264 18.31 -3.62 22.22
N THR A 265 17.60 -2.59 21.74
CA THR A 265 18.13 -1.21 21.72
C THR A 265 17.89 -0.42 23.02
N LEU A 266 17.32 -1.05 24.06
CA LEU A 266 16.85 -0.42 25.30
C LEU A 266 16.03 0.86 25.06
N SER A 267 15.29 0.92 23.96
CA SER A 267 14.50 2.08 23.57
C SER A 267 13.00 1.78 23.67
N ARG A 268 12.34 2.35 24.69
CA ARG A 268 10.88 2.17 24.84
C ARG A 268 10.13 2.85 23.70
N LEU A 269 9.56 2.05 22.81
CA LEU A 269 8.66 2.51 21.73
C LEU A 269 7.22 2.77 22.19
N GLN A 270 6.84 2.40 23.43
CA GLN A 270 5.49 2.59 23.98
C GLN A 270 5.52 3.05 25.45
N GLY A 271 4.72 4.08 25.76
CA GLY A 271 4.48 4.61 27.11
C GLY A 271 5.05 6.02 27.35
N PRO A 272 4.46 6.81 28.27
CA PRO A 272 5.04 8.08 28.72
C PRO A 272 6.37 7.84 29.46
N ALA A 273 7.31 8.77 29.32
CA ALA A 273 8.63 8.65 29.93
C ALA A 273 8.57 8.92 31.45
N THR A 274 9.27 8.09 32.21
CA THR A 274 9.83 8.47 33.51
C THR A 274 11.31 8.78 33.30
N ASP A 275 11.83 9.80 33.97
CA ASP A 275 13.07 10.49 33.57
C ASP A 275 14.29 9.57 33.42
N CYS A 276 14.42 8.54 34.27
CA CYS A 276 15.54 7.59 34.23
C CYS A 276 15.62 6.74 32.94
N TRP A 277 14.53 6.58 32.18
CA TRP A 277 14.51 5.77 30.96
C TRP A 277 14.79 6.55 29.67
N ALA A 278 14.89 7.88 29.72
CA ALA A 278 15.13 8.71 28.54
C ALA A 278 16.50 8.49 27.88
N VAL A 279 17.47 7.94 28.65
CA VAL A 279 18.90 7.85 28.28
C VAL A 279 19.38 6.39 28.17
N ALA A 280 18.57 5.40 28.56
CA ALA A 280 18.98 3.98 28.62
C ALA A 280 19.50 3.40 27.29
N TRP A 281 19.03 3.93 26.15
CA TRP A 281 19.47 3.57 24.81
C TRP A 281 20.92 3.99 24.48
N LEU A 282 21.51 4.93 25.23
CA LEU A 282 22.93 5.28 25.08
C LEU A 282 23.85 4.12 25.48
N LEU A 283 23.45 3.28 26.45
CA LEU A 283 24.30 2.21 26.98
C LEU A 283 24.68 1.18 25.89
N PRO A 284 23.76 0.53 25.15
CA PRO A 284 24.12 -0.42 24.10
C PRO A 284 24.83 0.28 22.93
N VAL A 285 24.45 1.51 22.56
CA VAL A 285 25.09 2.25 21.47
C VAL A 285 26.54 2.61 21.81
N ALA A 286 26.81 3.08 23.04
CA ALA A 286 28.17 3.37 23.50
C ALA A 286 29.02 2.10 23.61
N ALA A 287 28.46 1.00 24.11
CA ALA A 287 29.16 -0.29 24.16
C ALA A 287 29.53 -0.79 22.76
N SER A 288 28.59 -0.77 21.80
CA SER A 288 28.85 -1.11 20.40
C SER A 288 29.87 -0.19 19.74
N LEU A 289 29.83 1.12 20.03
CA LEU A 289 30.80 2.09 19.49
C LEU A 289 32.22 1.84 20.03
N LEU A 290 32.35 1.54 21.32
CA LEU A 290 33.65 1.23 21.94
C LEU A 290 34.21 -0.11 21.43
N LEU A 291 33.38 -1.15 21.32
CA LEU A 291 33.80 -2.45 20.82
C LEU A 291 34.16 -2.41 19.33
N THR A 292 33.35 -1.76 18.49
CA THR A 292 33.70 -1.53 17.05
C THR A 292 35.01 -0.78 16.90
N ALA A 293 35.23 0.29 17.67
CA ALA A 293 36.48 1.06 17.63
C ALA A 293 37.69 0.21 18.08
N GLY A 294 37.55 -0.59 19.14
CA GLY A 294 38.61 -1.48 19.63
C GLY A 294 38.95 -2.63 18.67
N CYS A 295 37.96 -3.17 17.94
CA CYS A 295 38.20 -4.15 16.89
C CYS A 295 38.86 -3.52 15.65
N LEU A 296 38.44 -2.31 15.28
CA LEU A 296 39.06 -1.59 14.18
C LEU A 296 40.51 -1.21 14.50
N ALA A 297 40.81 -0.90 15.78
CA ALA A 297 42.16 -0.67 16.25
C ALA A 297 43.01 -1.96 16.26
N ALA A 298 42.43 -3.13 16.53
CA ALA A 298 43.15 -4.41 16.47
C ALA A 298 43.73 -4.74 15.08
N LEU A 299 43.22 -4.11 14.00
CA LEU A 299 43.81 -4.22 12.65
C LEU A 299 45.27 -3.74 12.60
N THR A 300 45.68 -2.79 13.45
CA THR A 300 47.07 -2.29 13.45
C THR A 300 48.07 -3.25 14.11
N GLU A 301 47.58 -4.24 14.86
CA GLU A 301 48.41 -5.28 15.50
C GLU A 301 48.37 -6.62 14.77
N ALA A 302 47.72 -6.68 13.59
CA ALA A 302 47.57 -7.91 12.84
C ALA A 302 48.92 -8.45 12.31
N THR A 303 49.38 -9.56 12.90
CA THR A 303 50.68 -10.18 12.59
C THR A 303 50.71 -11.01 11.31
N SER A 304 49.56 -11.34 10.73
CA SER A 304 49.44 -12.11 9.49
C SER A 304 48.27 -11.63 8.64
N THR A 305 48.32 -11.88 7.33
CA THR A 305 47.24 -11.52 6.40
C THR A 305 45.92 -12.23 6.75
N VAL A 306 45.98 -13.49 7.17
CA VAL A 306 44.80 -14.25 7.62
C VAL A 306 44.19 -13.63 8.88
N SER A 307 45.01 -13.24 9.85
CA SER A 307 44.56 -12.53 11.06
C SER A 307 43.93 -11.18 10.71
N ALA A 308 44.59 -10.38 9.86
CA ALA A 308 44.06 -9.09 9.40
C ALA A 308 42.70 -9.23 8.72
N MET A 309 42.52 -10.23 7.84
CA MET A 309 41.24 -10.49 7.17
C MET A 309 40.16 -10.98 8.15
N HIS A 310 40.52 -11.80 9.14
CA HIS A 310 39.58 -12.23 10.18
C HIS A 310 39.10 -11.04 11.03
N ILE A 311 40.02 -10.20 11.49
CA ILE A 311 39.71 -8.96 12.24
C ILE A 311 38.85 -8.01 11.39
N ALA A 312 39.12 -7.91 10.09
CA ALA A 312 38.33 -7.10 9.15
C ALA A 312 36.89 -7.62 9.00
N VAL A 313 36.69 -8.94 8.88
CA VAL A 313 35.35 -9.56 8.83
C VAL A 313 34.57 -9.29 10.11
N VAL A 314 35.19 -9.47 11.28
CA VAL A 314 34.53 -9.18 12.57
C VAL A 314 34.21 -7.69 12.67
N SER A 315 35.16 -6.80 12.38
CA SER A 315 34.96 -5.34 12.41
C SER A 315 33.82 -4.89 11.49
N LEU A 316 33.71 -5.47 10.30
CA LEU A 316 32.62 -5.16 9.36
C LEU A 316 31.25 -5.64 9.88
N SER A 317 31.17 -6.82 10.48
CA SER A 317 29.93 -7.34 11.07
C SER A 317 29.47 -6.52 12.28
N MET A 318 30.42 -6.09 13.12
CA MET A 318 30.19 -5.20 14.27
C MET A 318 29.70 -3.82 13.79
N LEU A 319 30.34 -3.26 12.74
CA LEU A 319 29.95 -1.98 12.12
C LEU A 319 28.55 -2.05 11.50
N GLN A 320 28.21 -3.15 10.81
CA GLN A 320 26.87 -3.37 10.26
C GLN A 320 25.82 -3.33 11.39
N ALA A 321 26.04 -4.07 12.48
CA ALA A 321 25.11 -4.10 13.61
C ALA A 321 24.92 -2.71 14.26
N LEU A 322 26.01 -1.96 14.45
CA LEU A 322 25.96 -0.57 14.94
C LEU A 322 25.18 0.36 14.01
N LEU A 323 25.43 0.29 12.70
CA LEU A 323 24.71 1.10 11.69
C LEU A 323 23.21 0.77 11.68
N MET A 324 22.84 -0.51 11.76
CA MET A 324 21.44 -0.93 11.85
C MET A 324 20.79 -0.44 13.15
N MET A 325 21.45 -0.59 14.30
CA MET A 325 20.94 -0.09 15.58
C MET A 325 20.68 1.42 15.55
N LEU A 326 21.62 2.22 15.03
CA LEU A 326 21.46 3.67 14.86
C LEU A 326 20.32 4.02 13.89
N TYR A 327 20.17 3.26 12.79
CA TYR A 327 19.09 3.44 11.82
C TYR A 327 17.71 3.23 12.46
N PHE A 328 17.52 2.14 13.20
CA PHE A 328 16.25 1.84 13.87
C PHE A 328 15.93 2.84 14.98
N LEU A 329 16.90 3.24 15.79
CA LEU A 329 16.72 4.30 16.80
C LEU A 329 16.24 5.61 16.16
N ARG A 330 16.84 6.01 15.03
CA ARG A 330 16.47 7.26 14.32
C ARG A 330 15.12 7.17 13.61
N ARG A 331 14.74 6.03 13.03
CA ARG A 331 13.48 5.86 12.27
C ARG A 331 12.36 5.11 13.02
N ARG A 332 12.49 4.85 14.33
CA ARG A 332 11.50 4.12 15.16
C ARG A 332 10.04 4.57 14.99
N ARG A 333 9.78 5.88 14.90
CA ARG A 333 8.42 6.43 14.69
C ARG A 333 7.86 6.09 13.31
N ALA A 334 8.70 6.13 12.27
CA ALA A 334 8.34 5.75 10.91
C ALA A 334 8.05 4.25 10.81
N LEU A 335 8.87 3.41 11.48
CA LEU A 335 8.62 1.97 11.59
C LEU A 335 7.26 1.68 12.24
N ALA A 336 6.99 2.24 13.42
CA ALA A 336 5.71 2.06 14.11
C ALA A 336 4.51 2.59 13.31
N ALA A 337 4.68 3.64 12.48
CA ALA A 337 3.65 4.10 11.55
C ALA A 337 3.44 3.12 10.38
N LEU A 338 4.52 2.61 9.78
CA LEU A 338 4.50 1.63 8.69
C LEU A 338 3.81 0.32 9.14
N LEU A 339 4.18 -0.21 10.32
CA LEU A 339 3.60 -1.41 10.91
C LEU A 339 2.12 -1.25 11.32
N ARG A 340 1.69 -0.04 11.68
CA ARG A 340 0.27 0.26 11.90
C ARG A 340 -0.53 0.30 10.59
N ARG A 341 0.06 0.83 9.51
CA ARG A 341 -0.56 0.87 8.16
C ARG A 341 -0.67 -0.52 7.54
N THR A 342 0.38 -1.34 7.56
CA THR A 342 0.32 -2.77 7.14
C THR A 342 -0.76 -3.52 7.89
N ALA A 343 -0.75 -3.48 9.21
CA ALA A 343 -1.74 -4.18 10.02
C ALA A 343 -3.18 -3.70 9.77
N ALA A 344 -3.39 -2.45 9.33
CA ALA A 344 -4.70 -1.94 8.95
C ALA A 344 -5.16 -2.49 7.59
N LEU A 345 -4.29 -2.50 6.57
CA LEU A 345 -4.61 -3.09 5.26
C LEU A 345 -4.76 -4.63 5.33
N GLU A 346 -3.96 -5.33 6.14
CA GLU A 346 -4.14 -6.76 6.39
C GLU A 346 -5.49 -7.09 7.03
N ARG A 347 -5.98 -6.23 7.93
CA ARG A 347 -7.31 -6.36 8.55
C ARG A 347 -8.43 -6.03 7.57
N ALA A 348 -8.24 -5.06 6.68
CA ALA A 348 -9.19 -4.72 5.63
C ALA A 348 -9.33 -5.84 4.57
N SER A 349 -8.22 -6.46 4.17
CA SER A 349 -8.18 -7.56 3.19
C SER A 349 -8.43 -8.95 3.78
N ALA A 350 -8.65 -9.08 5.10
CA ALA A 350 -8.73 -10.37 5.79
C ALA A 350 -9.85 -11.30 5.27
N ALA A 351 -10.90 -10.76 4.66
CA ALA A 351 -11.99 -11.53 4.06
C ALA A 351 -11.63 -12.23 2.74
N ALA A 352 -10.56 -11.78 2.07
CA ALA A 352 -10.11 -12.33 0.78
C ALA A 352 -9.11 -13.49 0.91
N GLY A 353 -8.49 -13.65 2.09
CA GLY A 353 -7.38 -14.57 2.31
C GLY A 353 -7.77 -16.05 2.24
N THR A 354 -6.84 -16.85 1.73
CA THR A 354 -6.95 -18.30 1.57
C THR A 354 -6.48 -19.08 2.82
N PRO A 355 -7.01 -20.30 3.05
CA PRO A 355 -6.53 -21.19 4.10
C PRO A 355 -5.17 -21.81 3.75
N GLY A 356 -4.09 -21.08 4.00
CA GLY A 356 -2.72 -21.57 3.79
C GLY A 356 -1.65 -20.50 4.04
N GLU A 357 -1.93 -19.26 3.63
CA GLU A 357 -1.07 -18.06 3.72
C GLU A 357 -0.30 -17.91 5.04
N ARG A 358 -0.91 -18.30 6.16
CA ARG A 358 -0.33 -18.13 7.49
C ARG A 358 0.84 -19.09 7.74
N VAL A 359 0.77 -20.31 7.22
CA VAL A 359 1.78 -21.35 7.49
C VAL A 359 3.10 -20.98 6.84
N THR A 360 3.08 -20.60 5.56
CA THR A 360 4.24 -20.20 4.78
C THR A 360 5.08 -19.12 5.49
N VAL A 361 4.42 -18.06 5.99
CA VAL A 361 5.12 -16.95 6.63
C VAL A 361 5.62 -17.31 8.03
N HIS A 362 4.88 -18.10 8.82
CA HIS A 362 5.38 -18.60 10.11
C HIS A 362 6.62 -19.49 9.94
N VAL A 363 6.65 -20.34 8.91
CA VAL A 363 7.82 -21.18 8.58
C VAL A 363 9.03 -20.31 8.20
N GLN A 364 8.84 -19.27 7.38
CA GLN A 364 9.93 -18.38 6.96
C GLN A 364 10.53 -17.60 8.14
N PHE A 365 9.69 -17.07 9.03
CA PHE A 365 10.15 -16.44 10.28
C PHE A 365 10.92 -17.43 11.17
N ALA A 366 10.42 -18.66 11.31
CA ALA A 366 11.09 -19.70 12.08
C ALA A 366 12.46 -20.08 11.50
N VAL A 367 12.58 -20.19 10.17
CA VAL A 367 13.85 -20.45 9.48
C VAL A 367 14.88 -19.36 9.78
N ILE A 368 14.52 -18.08 9.69
CA ILE A 368 15.47 -16.97 9.94
C ILE A 368 15.90 -16.92 11.40
N ILE A 369 14.97 -17.15 12.34
CA ILE A 369 15.28 -17.27 13.76
C ILE A 369 16.26 -18.45 13.98
N ALA A 370 16.01 -19.61 13.38
CA ALA A 370 16.90 -20.77 13.47
C ALA A 370 18.29 -20.52 12.87
N LEU A 371 18.39 -19.84 11.72
CA LEU A 371 19.67 -19.48 11.09
C LEU A 371 20.46 -18.49 11.96
N SER A 372 19.78 -17.48 12.51
CA SER A 372 20.39 -16.46 13.37
C SER A 372 20.87 -17.05 14.70
N LEU A 373 20.06 -17.92 15.31
CA LEU A 373 20.44 -18.66 16.51
C LEU A 373 21.61 -19.62 16.24
N THR A 374 21.59 -20.35 15.11
CA THR A 374 22.70 -21.24 14.71
C THR A 374 24.00 -20.47 14.53
N ALA A 375 23.98 -19.31 13.87
CA ALA A 375 25.15 -18.45 13.71
C ALA A 375 25.69 -17.94 15.07
N CYS A 376 24.80 -17.46 15.94
CA CYS A 376 25.16 -16.97 17.27
C CYS A 376 25.74 -18.09 18.15
N ILE A 377 25.09 -19.26 18.19
CA ILE A 377 25.54 -20.43 18.96
C ILE A 377 26.88 -20.94 18.43
N SER A 378 27.06 -21.00 17.10
CA SER A 378 28.33 -21.43 16.48
C SER A 378 29.49 -20.50 16.87
N SER A 379 29.27 -19.18 16.88
CA SER A 379 30.27 -18.20 17.32
C SER A 379 30.63 -18.38 18.80
N MET A 380 29.64 -18.55 19.67
CA MET A 380 29.88 -18.79 21.10
C MET A 380 30.62 -20.10 21.36
N LEU A 381 30.21 -21.20 20.71
CA LEU A 381 30.89 -22.50 20.82
C LEU A 381 32.34 -22.44 20.31
N GLN A 382 32.59 -21.69 19.24
CA GLN A 382 33.94 -21.49 18.73
C GLN A 382 34.82 -20.75 19.73
N PHE A 383 34.33 -19.67 20.38
CA PHE A 383 35.08 -18.98 21.43
C PHE A 383 35.35 -19.89 22.63
N PHE A 384 34.31 -20.43 23.27
CA PHE A 384 34.46 -21.25 24.48
C PHE A 384 35.19 -22.59 24.25
N GLY A 385 35.25 -23.09 23.02
CA GLY A 385 36.00 -24.29 22.64
C GLY A 385 37.46 -24.05 22.21
N SER A 386 37.89 -22.80 22.05
CA SER A 386 39.19 -22.46 21.43
C SER A 386 40.42 -22.50 22.34
N GLY A 387 40.27 -22.55 23.67
CA GLY A 387 41.40 -22.66 24.60
C GLY A 387 41.13 -22.12 25.99
N ALA A 388 42.21 -21.76 26.70
CA ALA A 388 42.13 -21.17 28.03
C ALA A 388 41.51 -19.76 27.99
N LEU A 389 40.63 -19.49 28.96
CA LEU A 389 39.97 -18.19 29.17
C LEU A 389 40.91 -17.22 29.90
N GLU A 390 41.99 -16.85 29.22
CA GLU A 390 43.03 -15.93 29.70
C GLU A 390 43.43 -14.94 28.58
N PRO A 391 43.94 -13.73 28.90
CA PRO A 391 44.47 -12.82 27.89
C PRO A 391 45.57 -13.50 27.05
N PRO A 392 45.60 -13.34 25.71
CA PRO A 392 44.85 -12.37 24.90
C PRO A 392 43.53 -12.90 24.29
N ASN A 393 42.99 -14.04 24.74
CA ASN A 393 41.81 -14.66 24.12
C ASN A 393 40.50 -13.92 24.49
N TYR A 394 39.96 -13.13 23.57
CA TYR A 394 38.68 -12.41 23.72
C TYR A 394 37.64 -12.90 22.68
N PRO A 395 36.32 -12.75 22.92
CA PRO A 395 35.27 -13.17 21.98
C PRO A 395 35.39 -12.51 20.60
N ASN A 396 35.78 -11.24 20.60
CA ASN A 396 36.12 -10.46 19.42
C ASN A 396 37.59 -10.02 19.53
N PRO A 397 38.35 -9.95 18.43
CA PRO A 397 39.72 -9.45 18.44
C PRO A 397 39.70 -7.96 18.78
N LEU A 398 40.10 -7.62 19.99
CA LEU A 398 39.95 -6.30 20.60
C LEU A 398 41.31 -5.80 21.08
N LEU A 399 41.69 -4.57 20.71
CA LEU A 399 42.86 -3.93 21.28
C LEU A 399 42.58 -3.51 22.73
N VAL A 400 43.12 -4.25 23.70
CA VAL A 400 42.92 -3.99 25.13
C VAL A 400 44.19 -3.37 25.73
N PRO A 401 44.13 -2.13 26.28
CA PRO A 401 45.26 -1.51 26.97
C PRO A 401 45.78 -2.36 28.13
N ALA A 402 47.10 -2.40 28.33
CA ALA A 402 47.76 -3.23 29.34
C ALA A 402 47.27 -3.02 30.79
N ALA A 403 46.66 -1.86 31.10
CA ALA A 403 46.04 -1.60 32.40
C ALA A 403 44.74 -2.39 32.67
N LEU A 404 44.11 -2.95 31.63
CA LEU A 404 42.82 -3.64 31.68
C LEU A 404 42.94 -5.18 31.51
N THR A 405 44.16 -5.72 31.52
CA THR A 405 44.41 -7.17 31.35
C THR A 405 44.28 -7.98 32.65
N THR A 406 43.97 -7.33 33.79
CA THR A 406 43.79 -8.02 35.08
C THR A 406 42.67 -9.09 35.01
N PRO A 407 42.71 -10.17 35.81
CA PRO A 407 41.69 -11.23 35.77
C PRO A 407 40.25 -10.76 36.02
N ALA A 408 40.06 -9.65 36.76
CA ALA A 408 38.75 -9.05 36.97
C ALA A 408 38.26 -8.33 35.70
N TRP A 409 39.08 -7.44 35.14
CA TRP A 409 38.75 -6.71 33.90
C TRP A 409 38.56 -7.66 32.71
N TYR A 410 39.41 -8.69 32.57
CA TYR A 410 39.27 -9.73 31.55
C TYR A 410 37.86 -10.34 31.54
N ARG A 411 37.36 -10.81 32.71
CA ARG A 411 35.99 -11.38 32.82
C ARG A 411 34.91 -10.37 32.41
N THR A 412 35.07 -9.09 32.77
CA THR A 412 34.08 -8.06 32.39
C THR A 412 34.10 -7.75 30.89
N ILE A 413 35.27 -7.74 30.25
CA ILE A 413 35.42 -7.52 28.80
C ILE A 413 34.85 -8.70 28.02
N VAL A 414 35.13 -9.94 28.45
CA VAL A 414 34.55 -11.16 27.86
C VAL A 414 33.02 -11.15 27.99
N ALA A 415 32.48 -10.84 29.18
CA ALA A 415 31.03 -10.76 29.39
C ALA A 415 30.37 -9.66 28.54
N LEU A 416 31.01 -8.50 28.39
CA LEU A 416 30.52 -7.40 27.56
C LEU A 416 30.56 -7.76 26.06
N GLY A 417 31.62 -8.44 25.61
CA GLY A 417 31.75 -8.94 24.23
C GLY A 417 30.68 -9.97 23.88
N VAL A 418 30.51 -11.00 24.71
CA VAL A 418 29.46 -12.01 24.54
C VAL A 418 28.06 -11.38 24.52
N LEU A 419 27.78 -10.45 25.43
CA LEU A 419 26.51 -9.72 25.46
C LEU A 419 26.32 -8.89 24.17
N HIS A 420 27.37 -8.23 23.70
CA HIS A 420 27.36 -7.46 22.46
C HIS A 420 27.07 -8.34 21.23
N ASP A 421 27.69 -9.52 21.12
CA ASP A 421 27.50 -10.41 19.97
C ASP A 421 26.08 -10.98 19.92
N VAL A 422 25.48 -11.29 21.07
CA VAL A 422 24.08 -11.67 21.18
C VAL A 422 23.15 -10.52 20.77
N LEU A 423 23.42 -9.29 21.24
CA LEU A 423 22.64 -8.10 20.87
C LEU A 423 22.77 -7.78 19.37
N ALA A 424 23.98 -7.78 18.82
CA ALA A 424 24.27 -7.57 17.41
C ALA A 424 23.58 -8.62 16.52
N SER A 425 23.66 -9.89 16.92
CA SER A 425 22.94 -10.99 16.25
C SER A 425 21.42 -10.78 16.30
N ALA A 426 20.87 -10.32 17.42
CA ALA A 426 19.45 -10.03 17.56
C ALA A 426 18.99 -8.80 16.75
N VAL A 427 19.81 -7.74 16.65
CA VAL A 427 19.55 -6.61 15.74
C VAL A 427 19.50 -7.11 14.31
N ASN A 428 20.54 -7.83 13.86
CA ASN A 428 20.65 -8.35 12.50
C ASN A 428 19.48 -9.28 12.13
N ALA A 429 19.10 -10.21 13.02
CA ALA A 429 17.92 -11.04 12.85
C ALA A 429 16.62 -10.23 12.78
N GLY A 430 16.49 -9.20 13.62
CA GLY A 430 15.35 -8.27 13.58
C GLY A 430 15.27 -7.47 12.28
N VAL A 431 16.40 -7.14 11.66
CA VAL A 431 16.44 -6.52 10.32
C VAL A 431 15.92 -7.48 9.26
N ASP A 432 16.47 -8.70 9.20
CA ASP A 432 16.10 -9.70 8.19
C ASP A 432 14.60 -10.06 8.29
N LEU A 433 14.11 -10.30 9.52
CA LEU A 433 12.70 -10.57 9.80
C LEU A 433 11.78 -9.41 9.43
N LEU A 434 12.25 -8.16 9.56
CA LEU A 434 11.48 -6.99 9.14
C LEU A 434 11.47 -6.82 7.61
N LEU A 435 12.61 -7.00 6.94
CA LEU A 435 12.71 -6.94 5.47
C LEU A 435 11.76 -7.95 4.84
N ILE A 436 11.83 -9.20 5.31
CA ILE A 436 11.03 -10.32 4.79
C ILE A 436 9.56 -10.17 5.19
N GLY A 437 9.26 -9.85 6.46
CA GLY A 437 7.90 -9.60 6.91
C GLY A 437 7.23 -8.42 6.22
N LEU A 438 7.95 -7.36 5.83
CA LEU A 438 7.37 -6.29 5.02
C LEU A 438 7.15 -6.73 3.57
N ALA A 439 8.11 -7.44 2.96
CA ALA A 439 7.96 -7.95 1.59
C ALA A 439 6.79 -8.94 1.47
N ASP A 440 6.68 -9.92 2.39
CA ASP A 440 5.60 -10.89 2.41
C ASP A 440 4.25 -10.26 2.79
N ALA A 441 4.22 -9.21 3.63
CA ALA A 441 2.98 -8.46 3.89
C ALA A 441 2.45 -7.82 2.60
N MET A 442 3.36 -7.27 1.78
CA MET A 442 2.99 -6.63 0.52
C MET A 442 2.59 -7.68 -0.53
N ALA A 443 3.34 -8.77 -0.63
CA ALA A 443 3.02 -9.89 -1.52
C ALA A 443 1.64 -10.50 -1.20
N LEU A 444 1.31 -10.68 0.09
CA LEU A 444 -0.02 -11.14 0.53
C LEU A 444 -1.14 -10.16 0.17
N LEU A 445 -0.90 -8.85 0.24
CA LEU A 445 -1.91 -7.85 -0.16
C LEU A 445 -2.16 -7.86 -1.67
N LEU A 446 -1.11 -7.99 -2.49
CA LEU A 446 -1.22 -8.12 -3.95
C LEU A 446 -1.88 -9.44 -4.35
N SER A 447 -1.46 -10.56 -3.75
CA SER A 447 -2.02 -11.89 -3.99
C SER A 447 -3.52 -11.97 -3.69
N ARG A 448 -3.97 -11.35 -2.59
CA ARG A 448 -5.39 -11.23 -2.26
C ARG A 448 -6.18 -10.35 -3.22
N MET A 449 -5.53 -9.36 -3.85
CA MET A 449 -6.17 -8.54 -4.88
C MET A 449 -6.30 -9.30 -6.20
N ALA A 450 -5.28 -10.07 -6.59
CA ALA A 450 -5.35 -10.96 -7.75
C ALA A 450 -6.42 -12.03 -7.55
N GLY A 451 -6.41 -12.76 -6.43
CA GLY A 451 -7.40 -13.80 -6.14
C GLY A 451 -8.84 -13.32 -5.89
N LEU A 452 -9.07 -12.03 -5.63
CA LEU A 452 -10.42 -11.44 -5.66
C LEU A 452 -10.90 -11.21 -7.09
N LEU A 453 -9.97 -10.83 -7.98
CA LEU A 453 -10.25 -10.51 -9.36
C LEU A 453 -10.44 -11.78 -10.20
N GLU A 454 -9.58 -12.79 -10.01
CA GLU A 454 -9.69 -14.13 -10.59
C GLU A 454 -11.08 -14.74 -10.30
N ARG A 455 -11.50 -14.76 -9.02
CA ARG A 455 -12.82 -15.28 -8.60
C ARG A 455 -14.00 -14.54 -9.23
N GLU A 456 -13.94 -13.22 -9.37
CA GLU A 456 -15.02 -12.46 -10.00
C GLU A 456 -15.13 -12.78 -11.51
N PHE A 457 -14.01 -13.09 -12.18
CA PHE A 457 -14.03 -13.55 -13.57
C PHE A 457 -14.48 -15.01 -13.72
N GLU A 458 -14.13 -15.88 -12.77
CA GLU A 458 -14.67 -17.25 -12.68
C GLU A 458 -16.20 -17.23 -12.48
N ASP A 459 -16.70 -16.48 -11.49
CA ASP A 459 -18.13 -16.26 -11.24
C ASP A 459 -18.87 -15.74 -12.49
N GLN A 460 -18.25 -14.82 -13.24
CA GLN A 460 -18.84 -14.27 -14.48
C GLN A 460 -18.81 -15.27 -15.64
N GLN A 461 -17.87 -16.22 -15.65
CA GLN A 461 -17.81 -17.28 -16.66
C GLN A 461 -18.83 -18.39 -16.38
N GLU A 462 -19.00 -18.82 -15.11
CA GLU A 462 -20.03 -19.81 -14.75
C GLU A 462 -21.45 -19.32 -15.06
N LEU A 463 -21.74 -18.02 -14.83
CA LEU A 463 -23.01 -17.41 -15.26
C LEU A 463 -23.16 -17.28 -16.79
N GLY A 464 -22.07 -17.34 -17.55
CA GLY A 464 -22.08 -17.31 -19.01
C GLY A 464 -22.32 -18.70 -19.61
N ASP A 465 -21.55 -19.69 -19.17
CA ASP A 465 -21.60 -21.06 -19.69
C ASP A 465 -22.92 -21.75 -19.29
N GLY A 466 -23.47 -21.47 -18.10
CA GLY A 466 -24.77 -21.94 -17.64
C GLY A 466 -26.01 -21.38 -18.39
N MET A 467 -25.80 -20.54 -19.40
CA MET A 467 -26.85 -19.96 -20.25
C MET A 467 -26.82 -20.49 -21.71
N SER A 468 -25.99 -21.50 -21.98
CA SER A 468 -25.96 -22.18 -23.28
C SER A 468 -27.17 -23.13 -23.40
N PRO A 469 -27.98 -23.06 -24.48
CA PRO A 469 -29.01 -24.06 -24.73
C PRO A 469 -28.36 -25.41 -25.05
N GLU A 470 -29.00 -26.51 -24.64
CA GLU A 470 -28.53 -27.88 -24.93
C GLU A 470 -28.23 -28.05 -26.43
N GLU A 471 -27.02 -28.54 -26.75
CA GLU A 471 -26.63 -28.83 -28.13
C GLU A 471 -27.43 -30.01 -28.69
N GLY A 472 -28.51 -29.67 -29.40
CA GLY A 472 -29.18 -30.59 -30.31
C GLY A 472 -28.22 -30.98 -31.44
N SER A 473 -27.76 -32.23 -31.41
CA SER A 473 -26.82 -32.81 -32.37
C SER A 473 -27.29 -32.69 -33.84
N VAL A 474 -26.53 -31.98 -34.67
CA VAL A 474 -26.57 -32.06 -36.15
C VAL A 474 -25.12 -31.98 -36.69
N GLU A 475 -24.89 -32.62 -37.82
CA GLU A 475 -23.61 -33.18 -38.30
C GLU A 475 -22.55 -32.19 -38.83
N ASP A 476 -21.31 -32.69 -38.92
CA ASP A 476 -20.12 -32.09 -39.53
C ASP A 476 -20.32 -31.60 -40.98
N SER A 477 -19.73 -30.43 -41.30
CA SER A 477 -18.97 -30.24 -42.56
C SER A 477 -18.05 -29.00 -42.43
N PRO A 478 -16.79 -29.03 -42.94
CA PRO A 478 -15.77 -28.06 -42.56
C PRO A 478 -15.63 -26.88 -43.53
N THR A 479 -15.28 -25.68 -43.01
CA THR A 479 -14.34 -24.76 -43.68
C THR A 479 -13.82 -23.64 -42.76
N ASP A 480 -12.55 -23.27 -42.99
CA ASP A 480 -11.89 -22.00 -42.70
C ASP A 480 -11.91 -21.39 -41.28
N LYS A 481 -10.94 -21.87 -40.47
CA LYS A 481 -10.36 -21.09 -39.38
C LYS A 481 -9.51 -19.93 -39.94
N VAL A 482 -10.02 -18.71 -39.95
CA VAL A 482 -9.21 -17.50 -40.19
C VAL A 482 -8.88 -16.83 -38.85
N PHE A 483 -7.61 -16.94 -38.47
CA PHE A 483 -7.02 -16.28 -37.31
C PHE A 483 -6.69 -14.83 -37.68
N VAL A 484 -7.31 -13.82 -37.06
CA VAL A 484 -6.98 -12.40 -37.31
C VAL A 484 -6.42 -11.75 -36.05
N VAL A 485 -5.09 -11.62 -36.03
CA VAL A 485 -4.36 -10.71 -35.15
C VAL A 485 -4.62 -9.28 -35.62
N GLY A 486 -5.22 -8.45 -34.76
CA GLY A 486 -5.63 -7.07 -35.08
C GLY A 486 -4.64 -6.01 -34.58
N THR A 487 -3.62 -5.70 -35.38
CA THR A 487 -2.67 -4.61 -35.11
C THR A 487 -3.28 -3.21 -35.33
N VAL A 488 -2.64 -2.20 -34.72
CA VAL A 488 -3.03 -0.78 -34.77
C VAL A 488 -3.09 -0.24 -36.21
N GLY A 489 -4.16 0.49 -36.55
CA GLY A 489 -4.31 1.23 -37.80
C GLY A 489 -5.16 2.49 -37.62
N LEU A 490 -4.61 3.66 -37.98
CA LEU A 490 -5.22 4.98 -37.75
C LEU A 490 -5.66 5.56 -39.10
N VAL A 491 -6.96 5.63 -39.37
CA VAL A 491 -7.53 6.28 -40.57
C VAL A 491 -8.73 7.16 -40.21
N LYS A 492 -8.87 8.25 -40.96
CA LYS A 492 -9.75 9.40 -40.79
C LYS A 492 -10.80 9.41 -41.94
N VAL A 493 -11.81 10.29 -41.86
CA VAL A 493 -12.56 10.93 -42.99
C VAL A 493 -14.09 10.63 -43.11
N HIS A 494 -14.87 11.65 -42.72
CA HIS A 494 -16.08 12.23 -43.35
C HIS A 494 -17.52 11.74 -43.09
N LYS A 495 -18.45 12.61 -43.52
CA LYS A 495 -19.83 12.87 -43.06
C LYS A 495 -20.91 12.37 -44.03
N GLU A 496 -22.05 11.98 -43.44
CA GLU A 496 -23.46 12.24 -43.87
C GLU A 496 -23.97 11.74 -45.26
N PRO A 497 -25.29 11.58 -45.47
CA PRO A 497 -26.32 11.04 -44.55
C PRO A 497 -27.39 10.12 -45.22
N LEU A 498 -28.21 9.46 -44.38
CA LEU A 498 -29.66 9.11 -44.53
C LEU A 498 -30.28 8.76 -45.91
N THR A 499 -30.91 7.57 -45.98
CA THR A 499 -32.25 7.36 -46.59
C THR A 499 -32.98 6.13 -45.99
N VAL A 500 -34.30 6.05 -46.18
CA VAL A 500 -35.25 5.09 -45.58
C VAL A 500 -36.20 4.54 -46.66
N SER A 501 -36.52 3.23 -46.61
CA SER A 501 -37.79 2.57 -47.04
C SER A 501 -37.70 1.08 -46.66
N ASP A 502 -38.59 0.41 -45.93
CA ASP A 502 -40.08 0.27 -45.94
C ASP A 502 -40.65 -0.79 -46.89
N THR A 503 -41.77 -1.40 -46.47
CA THR A 503 -42.66 -2.42 -47.11
C THR A 503 -42.12 -3.86 -47.20
N ASP A 504 -42.72 -4.88 -46.55
CA ASP A 504 -44.07 -5.54 -46.65
C ASP A 504 -44.11 -6.63 -47.75
N ALA A 505 -44.84 -7.77 -47.68
CA ALA A 505 -45.58 -8.51 -46.64
C ALA A 505 -46.04 -9.89 -47.22
N VAL A 506 -47.00 -10.61 -46.58
CA VAL A 506 -47.87 -11.72 -47.14
C VAL A 506 -47.19 -13.12 -47.26
N THR A 507 -47.41 -14.12 -46.36
CA THR A 507 -48.53 -15.11 -46.19
C THR A 507 -48.78 -16.06 -47.39
N TYR A 508 -49.24 -17.32 -47.33
CA TYR A 508 -49.70 -18.32 -46.31
C TYR A 508 -49.43 -19.75 -46.91
N GLY A 509 -49.65 -20.92 -46.28
CA GLY A 509 -50.12 -21.31 -44.94
C GLY A 509 -50.79 -22.71 -44.90
N GLY A 510 -50.42 -23.60 -43.96
CA GLY A 510 -51.04 -24.92 -43.69
C GLY A 510 -50.06 -26.11 -43.64
N GLY A 511 -50.16 -27.10 -42.74
CA GLY A 511 -51.04 -27.24 -41.56
C GLY A 511 -51.18 -28.70 -41.10
N ALA A 512 -50.75 -29.02 -39.87
CA ALA A 512 -51.09 -30.26 -39.13
C ALA A 512 -50.86 -30.05 -37.63
N ALA A 513 -51.71 -30.61 -36.77
CA ALA A 513 -51.75 -30.31 -35.34
C ALA A 513 -51.27 -31.48 -34.46
N VAL A 514 -50.47 -31.18 -33.42
CA VAL A 514 -50.31 -32.02 -32.22
C VAL A 514 -50.30 -31.12 -30.97
N SER A 515 -50.95 -31.59 -29.91
CA SER A 515 -51.12 -30.89 -28.64
C SER A 515 -49.85 -30.90 -27.77
N SER A 516 -49.48 -29.75 -27.18
CA SER A 516 -48.71 -29.69 -25.94
C SER A 516 -48.94 -28.38 -25.18
N ALA A 517 -48.67 -28.40 -23.87
CA ALA A 517 -49.10 -27.37 -22.93
C ALA A 517 -48.33 -26.05 -23.03
N ARG A 518 -49.05 -24.93 -22.88
CA ARG A 518 -48.51 -23.57 -22.84
C ARG A 518 -47.84 -23.28 -21.49
N VAL A 519 -46.56 -23.63 -21.36
CA VAL A 519 -45.68 -23.08 -20.31
C VAL A 519 -45.17 -21.72 -20.79
N GLY A 520 -45.37 -20.66 -19.98
CA GLY A 520 -44.88 -19.32 -20.31
C GLY A 520 -43.35 -19.23 -20.24
N PRO A 521 -42.72 -18.21 -20.85
CA PRO A 521 -41.28 -18.01 -20.75
C PRO A 521 -40.89 -17.87 -19.28
N VAL A 522 -39.99 -18.76 -18.82
CA VAL A 522 -39.42 -18.70 -17.47
C VAL A 522 -38.47 -17.52 -17.42
N ASP A 523 -38.89 -16.47 -16.71
CA ASP A 523 -38.13 -15.23 -16.55
C ASP A 523 -36.98 -15.45 -15.56
N VAL A 524 -35.85 -15.96 -16.05
CA VAL A 524 -34.63 -16.23 -15.25
C VAL A 524 -33.97 -14.92 -14.87
N SER A 525 -34.53 -14.28 -13.84
CA SER A 525 -33.94 -13.13 -13.18
C SER A 525 -32.62 -13.53 -12.48
N PRO A 526 -31.48 -12.87 -12.76
CA PRO A 526 -30.21 -13.19 -12.11
C PRO A 526 -30.25 -12.84 -10.61
N SER A 527 -29.51 -13.65 -9.83
CA SER A 527 -29.46 -13.60 -8.36
C SER A 527 -29.04 -12.22 -7.80
N PRO A 528 -29.59 -11.76 -6.64
CA PRO A 528 -29.53 -10.34 -6.25
C PRO A 528 -28.17 -9.80 -5.75
N ASN A 529 -27.08 -10.59 -5.81
CA ASN A 529 -25.91 -10.39 -4.96
C ASN A 529 -24.58 -10.02 -5.66
N GLN A 530 -24.49 -9.99 -6.99
CA GLN A 530 -23.23 -9.61 -7.66
C GLN A 530 -23.02 -8.07 -7.70
N PRO A 531 -21.84 -7.55 -7.28
CA PRO A 531 -21.49 -6.15 -7.47
C PRO A 531 -21.28 -5.85 -8.97
N GLY A 532 -22.09 -4.96 -9.55
CA GLY A 532 -21.81 -4.50 -10.92
C GLY A 532 -20.37 -3.95 -11.07
N PRO A 533 -19.70 -4.16 -12.22
CA PRO A 533 -18.25 -3.98 -12.40
C PRO A 533 -17.73 -2.57 -12.07
N GLN A 534 -18.63 -1.58 -12.06
CA GLN A 534 -18.36 -0.19 -11.70
C GLN A 534 -17.90 -0.02 -10.25
N CYS A 535 -18.46 -0.80 -9.30
CA CYS A 535 -18.04 -0.75 -7.90
C CYS A 535 -16.67 -1.41 -7.74
N LEU A 536 -16.50 -2.60 -8.34
CA LEU A 536 -15.29 -3.39 -8.26
C LEU A 536 -14.07 -2.59 -8.75
N LEU A 537 -14.13 -2.03 -9.95
CA LEU A 537 -13.00 -1.31 -10.55
C LEU A 537 -12.61 -0.07 -9.71
N ARG A 538 -13.60 0.66 -9.17
CA ARG A 538 -13.38 1.82 -8.31
C ARG A 538 -12.73 1.45 -6.97
N ASP A 539 -13.21 0.38 -6.35
CA ASP A 539 -12.70 -0.09 -5.06
C ASP A 539 -11.30 -0.70 -5.25
N LEU A 540 -11.07 -1.46 -6.33
CA LEU A 540 -9.75 -1.99 -6.72
C LEU A 540 -8.75 -0.87 -7.05
N ALA A 541 -9.18 0.20 -7.74
CA ALA A 541 -8.38 1.40 -7.95
C ALA A 541 -8.06 2.16 -6.64
N ALA A 542 -8.90 2.05 -5.61
CA ALA A 542 -8.64 2.64 -4.30
C ALA A 542 -7.70 1.79 -3.45
N THR A 543 -7.88 0.46 -3.42
CA THR A 543 -6.99 -0.46 -2.72
C THR A 543 -5.60 -0.48 -3.36
N GLN A 544 -5.49 -0.53 -4.69
CA GLN A 544 -4.19 -0.53 -5.37
C GLN A 544 -3.37 0.74 -5.05
N ARG A 545 -4.03 1.90 -5.00
CA ARG A 545 -3.37 3.15 -4.57
C ARG A 545 -2.96 3.15 -3.09
N ALA A 546 -3.64 2.40 -2.23
CA ALA A 546 -3.26 2.27 -0.83
C ALA A 546 -2.09 1.28 -0.65
N VAL A 547 -2.12 0.14 -1.36
CA VAL A 547 -1.07 -0.87 -1.40
C VAL A 547 0.21 -0.28 -2.02
N GLN A 548 0.14 0.38 -3.18
CA GLN A 548 1.34 0.96 -3.81
C GLN A 548 2.03 2.02 -2.96
N ARG A 549 1.26 2.88 -2.25
CA ARG A 549 1.83 3.86 -1.30
C ARG A 549 2.47 3.18 -0.08
N LEU A 550 2.02 1.99 0.29
CA LEU A 550 2.58 1.20 1.38
C LEU A 550 3.85 0.46 0.93
N ILE A 551 3.84 -0.11 -0.29
CA ILE A 551 5.01 -0.71 -0.93
C ILE A 551 6.14 0.31 -1.08
N SER A 552 5.86 1.51 -1.59
CA SER A 552 6.88 2.56 -1.71
C SER A 552 7.41 3.00 -0.34
N SER A 553 6.52 3.26 0.63
CA SER A 553 6.93 3.59 2.00
C SER A 553 7.77 2.49 2.67
N ALA A 554 7.53 1.22 2.34
CA ALA A 554 8.31 0.09 2.81
C ALA A 554 9.65 -0.01 2.07
N ALA A 555 9.68 0.13 0.75
CA ALA A 555 10.91 0.12 -0.05
C ALA A 555 11.88 1.24 0.38
N ASP A 556 11.38 2.46 0.59
CA ASP A 556 12.17 3.59 1.10
C ASP A 556 12.75 3.31 2.50
N PHE A 557 11.97 2.68 3.37
CA PHE A 557 12.42 2.29 4.71
C PHE A 557 13.44 1.14 4.68
N CYS A 558 13.25 0.17 3.79
CA CYS A 558 14.06 -1.04 3.65
C CYS A 558 15.35 -0.81 2.84
N SER A 559 15.41 0.26 2.04
CA SER A 559 16.50 0.54 1.11
C SER A 559 17.88 0.67 1.77
N PRO A 560 18.09 1.48 2.85
CA PRO A 560 19.38 1.55 3.54
C PRO A 560 19.79 0.25 4.25
N PRO A 561 18.89 -0.48 4.95
CA PRO A 561 19.18 -1.83 5.44
C PRO A 561 19.56 -2.83 4.34
N LEU A 562 18.88 -2.81 3.19
CA LEU A 562 19.15 -3.72 2.07
C LEU A 562 20.54 -3.51 1.47
N ILE A 563 20.92 -2.27 1.16
CA ILE A 563 22.26 -2.00 0.62
C ILE A 563 23.34 -2.40 1.64
N CYS A 564 23.15 -2.11 2.92
CA CYS A 564 24.10 -2.48 3.98
C CYS A 564 24.20 -4.00 4.17
N LEU A 565 23.08 -4.73 4.12
CA LEU A 565 23.06 -6.19 4.16
C LEU A 565 23.85 -6.79 2.99
N TYR A 566 23.56 -6.35 1.76
CA TYR A 566 24.20 -6.88 0.56
C TYR A 566 25.70 -6.55 0.51
N THR A 567 26.11 -5.30 0.77
CA THR A 567 27.54 -4.94 0.73
C THR A 567 28.34 -5.59 1.85
N SER A 568 27.77 -5.70 3.06
CA SER A 568 28.43 -6.39 4.17
C SER A 568 28.58 -7.88 3.86
N ILE A 569 27.51 -8.56 3.44
CA ILE A 569 27.57 -10.00 3.13
C ILE A 569 28.53 -10.28 1.97
N THR A 570 28.52 -9.52 0.87
CA THR A 570 29.47 -9.77 -0.24
C THR A 570 30.92 -9.58 0.20
N SER A 571 31.24 -8.52 0.96
CA SER A 571 32.57 -8.32 1.52
C SER A 571 32.99 -9.43 2.48
N MET A 572 32.10 -9.86 3.39
CA MET A 572 32.37 -10.96 4.31
C MET A 572 32.60 -12.29 3.57
N LEU A 573 31.81 -12.59 2.53
CA LEU A 573 31.97 -13.80 1.72
C LEU A 573 33.35 -13.87 1.06
N LEU A 574 33.78 -12.80 0.37
CA LEU A 574 35.10 -12.74 -0.28
C LEU A 574 36.24 -13.03 0.71
N MET A 575 36.22 -12.37 1.88
CA MET A 575 37.28 -12.52 2.88
C MET A 575 37.22 -13.87 3.60
N SER A 576 36.03 -14.37 3.96
CA SER A 576 35.88 -15.69 4.58
C SER A 576 36.29 -16.84 3.64
N ILE A 577 36.06 -16.69 2.34
CA ILE A 577 36.48 -17.66 1.32
C ILE A 577 38.01 -17.66 1.15
N TYR A 578 38.66 -16.49 1.15
CA TYR A 578 40.12 -16.39 1.17
C TYR A 578 40.72 -17.11 2.39
N ILE A 579 40.19 -16.82 3.58
CA ILE A 579 40.62 -17.46 4.84
C ILE A 579 40.42 -18.98 4.78
N CYS A 580 39.28 -19.44 4.25
CA CYS A 580 38.99 -20.87 4.09
C CYS A 580 39.99 -21.57 3.16
N ILE A 581 40.30 -20.99 1.99
CA ILE A 581 41.25 -21.58 1.03
C ILE A 581 42.66 -21.67 1.66
N LYS A 582 43.07 -20.66 2.43
CA LYS A 582 44.35 -20.70 3.16
C LYS A 582 44.35 -21.76 4.26
N ALA A 583 43.28 -21.84 5.06
CA ALA A 583 43.12 -22.83 6.13
C ALA A 583 43.05 -24.29 5.60
N LEU A 584 42.55 -24.51 4.39
CA LEU A 584 42.60 -25.80 3.71
C LEU A 584 44.03 -26.23 3.36
N GLY A 585 44.90 -25.28 2.98
CA GLY A 585 46.32 -25.55 2.72
C GLY A 585 47.12 -25.88 3.99
N ASP A 586 46.81 -25.21 5.11
CA ASP A 586 47.55 -25.32 6.37
C ASP A 586 47.03 -26.48 7.28
N GLY A 587 46.38 -27.50 6.72
CA GLY A 587 45.96 -28.72 7.46
C GLY A 587 44.48 -28.76 7.89
N GLY A 588 43.64 -27.84 7.40
CA GLY A 588 42.17 -27.97 7.37
C GLY A 588 41.40 -27.71 8.68
N GLY A 589 42.05 -27.70 9.84
CA GLY A 589 41.38 -27.65 11.15
C GLY A 589 40.44 -26.45 11.38
N GLY A 590 40.69 -25.32 10.73
CA GLY A 590 39.81 -24.14 10.77
C GLY A 590 38.84 -23.98 9.60
N ALA A 591 38.97 -24.75 8.52
CA ALA A 591 38.23 -24.51 7.28
C ALA A 591 36.71 -24.78 7.43
N THR A 592 36.33 -25.74 8.27
CA THR A 592 34.94 -26.16 8.47
C THR A 592 34.07 -25.06 9.10
N THR A 593 34.60 -24.28 10.04
CA THR A 593 33.86 -23.17 10.68
C THR A 593 33.64 -22.01 9.72
N TYR A 594 34.64 -21.65 8.90
CA TYR A 594 34.50 -20.63 7.86
C TYR A 594 33.52 -21.05 6.75
N LEU A 595 33.52 -22.32 6.34
CA LEU A 595 32.53 -22.84 5.38
C LEU A 595 31.10 -22.79 5.96
N ALA A 596 30.91 -23.18 7.22
CA ALA A 596 29.61 -23.08 7.88
C ALA A 596 29.13 -21.62 7.99
N TYR A 597 30.03 -20.69 8.33
CA TYR A 597 29.74 -19.26 8.37
C TYR A 597 29.33 -18.69 6.99
N VAL A 598 30.10 -19.02 5.94
CA VAL A 598 29.78 -18.67 4.54
C VAL A 598 28.41 -19.19 4.13
N ALA A 599 28.10 -20.46 4.43
CA ALA A 599 26.80 -21.05 4.13
C ALA A 599 25.64 -20.34 4.84
N LEU A 600 25.81 -19.99 6.13
CA LEU A 600 24.81 -19.24 6.90
C LEU A 600 24.59 -17.82 6.33
N MET A 601 25.65 -17.12 5.92
CA MET A 601 25.52 -15.78 5.33
C MET A 601 24.84 -15.83 3.95
N LEU A 602 25.19 -16.81 3.09
CA LEU A 602 24.51 -17.03 1.81
C LEU A 602 23.03 -17.36 2.01
N LEU A 603 22.70 -18.21 2.99
CA LEU A 603 21.32 -18.63 3.23
C LEU A 603 20.47 -17.48 3.80
N ARG A 604 21.04 -16.59 4.64
CA ARG A 604 20.39 -15.33 5.05
C ARG A 604 20.11 -14.41 3.87
N LEU A 605 21.10 -14.18 2.99
CA LEU A 605 20.90 -13.35 1.80
C LEU A 605 19.82 -13.95 0.86
N LEU A 606 19.83 -15.27 0.68
CA LEU A 606 18.88 -16.01 -0.12
C LEU A 606 17.44 -15.88 0.43
N THR A 607 17.22 -15.94 1.74
CA THR A 607 15.86 -15.79 2.30
C THR A 607 15.28 -14.40 2.06
N VAL A 608 16.09 -13.34 2.21
CA VAL A 608 15.68 -11.94 1.92
C VAL A 608 15.34 -11.77 0.44
N SER A 609 16.21 -12.26 -0.44
CA SER A 609 16.05 -12.15 -1.89
C SER A 609 14.88 -12.97 -2.43
N CYS A 610 14.61 -14.12 -1.81
CA CYS A 610 13.41 -14.91 -2.11
C CYS A 610 12.12 -14.18 -1.74
N ALA A 611 12.11 -13.37 -0.66
CA ALA A 611 10.95 -12.57 -0.29
C ALA A 611 10.72 -11.39 -1.24
N GLY A 612 11.78 -10.70 -1.66
CA GLY A 612 11.68 -9.64 -2.67
C GLY A 612 11.24 -10.18 -4.04
N SER A 613 11.74 -11.35 -4.48
CA SER A 613 11.20 -12.01 -5.69
C SER A 613 9.73 -12.43 -5.56
N ARG A 614 9.26 -12.92 -4.40
CA ARG A 614 7.83 -13.20 -4.18
C ARG A 614 6.98 -11.92 -4.32
N LEU A 615 7.49 -10.79 -3.84
CA LEU A 615 6.81 -9.50 -3.98
C LEU A 615 6.70 -9.05 -5.44
N ALA A 616 7.76 -9.23 -6.24
CA ALA A 616 7.73 -8.96 -7.67
C ALA A 616 6.73 -9.88 -8.40
N GLU A 617 6.81 -11.19 -8.15
CA GLU A 617 5.95 -12.24 -8.72
C GLU A 617 4.45 -12.03 -8.42
N GLN A 618 4.09 -11.61 -7.20
CA GLN A 618 2.69 -11.27 -6.89
C GLN A 618 2.24 -9.92 -7.48
N GLY A 619 3.17 -9.01 -7.79
CA GLY A 619 2.88 -7.79 -8.55
C GLY A 619 2.59 -8.07 -10.02
N GLU A 620 3.38 -8.97 -10.61
CA GLU A 620 3.20 -9.47 -11.98
C GLU A 620 1.89 -10.26 -12.12
N ARG A 621 1.61 -11.22 -11.24
CA ARG A 621 0.32 -11.95 -11.22
C ARG A 621 -0.89 -11.01 -11.12
N LEU A 622 -0.79 -9.92 -10.35
CA LEU A 622 -1.87 -8.92 -10.28
C LEU A 622 -2.01 -8.15 -11.60
N HIS A 623 -0.92 -7.89 -12.32
CA HIS A 623 -0.95 -7.28 -13.65
C HIS A 623 -1.58 -8.23 -14.68
N GLU A 624 -1.17 -9.50 -14.70
CA GLU A 624 -1.74 -10.56 -15.55
C GLU A 624 -3.25 -10.71 -15.31
N ALA A 625 -3.67 -10.90 -14.04
CA ALA A 625 -5.09 -11.01 -13.69
C ALA A 625 -5.92 -9.77 -14.10
N LEU A 626 -5.31 -8.58 -14.16
CA LEU A 626 -5.96 -7.35 -14.66
C LEU A 626 -6.00 -7.27 -16.19
N ALA A 627 -4.99 -7.81 -16.88
CA ALA A 627 -4.83 -7.76 -18.33
C ALA A 627 -5.66 -8.84 -19.04
N ASP A 628 -5.56 -10.09 -18.56
CA ASP A 628 -6.25 -11.26 -19.11
C ASP A 628 -7.71 -11.36 -18.64
N GLY A 629 -8.09 -10.52 -17.67
CA GLY A 629 -9.45 -10.39 -17.19
C GLY A 629 -10.45 -10.15 -18.31
N ARG A 630 -11.52 -10.95 -18.37
CA ARG A 630 -12.57 -10.84 -19.39
C ARG A 630 -13.53 -9.67 -19.13
N TRP A 631 -12.97 -8.46 -19.07
CA TRP A 631 -13.70 -7.21 -18.92
C TRP A 631 -14.77 -7.09 -20.02
N PRO A 632 -16.06 -6.90 -19.67
CA PRO A 632 -17.13 -6.82 -20.68
C PRO A 632 -17.05 -5.49 -21.44
N GLN A 633 -16.23 -5.46 -22.51
CA GLN A 633 -15.88 -4.25 -23.26
C GLN A 633 -17.10 -3.45 -23.76
N ARG A 634 -18.19 -4.13 -24.15
CA ARG A 634 -19.46 -3.50 -24.56
C ARG A 634 -20.29 -2.90 -23.42
N ARG A 635 -19.92 -3.10 -22.14
CA ARG A 635 -20.66 -2.62 -20.95
C ARG A 635 -19.87 -1.60 -20.10
N LEU A 636 -18.61 -1.33 -20.42
CA LEU A 636 -17.76 -0.40 -19.69
C LEU A 636 -17.94 1.03 -20.21
N THR A 637 -18.11 1.99 -19.30
CA THR A 637 -18.15 3.42 -19.66
C THR A 637 -16.74 3.96 -19.94
N ALA A 638 -16.63 5.09 -20.64
CA ALA A 638 -15.33 5.71 -20.94
C ALA A 638 -14.48 6.00 -19.69
N ASP A 639 -15.11 6.41 -18.58
CA ASP A 639 -14.46 6.64 -17.28
C ASP A 639 -13.93 5.34 -16.64
N GLN A 640 -14.61 4.20 -16.87
CA GLN A 640 -14.16 2.88 -16.42
C GLN A 640 -13.03 2.35 -17.30
N LEU A 641 -13.10 2.53 -18.62
CA LEU A 641 -11.99 2.19 -19.52
C LEU A 641 -10.73 3.00 -19.16
N LEU A 642 -10.86 4.31 -18.89
CA LEU A 642 -9.77 5.15 -18.40
C LEU A 642 -9.24 4.67 -17.04
N THR A 643 -10.13 4.34 -16.09
CA THR A 643 -9.73 3.83 -14.76
C THR A 643 -8.99 2.49 -14.87
N LEU A 644 -9.41 1.60 -15.77
CA LEU A 644 -8.76 0.32 -16.05
C LEU A 644 -7.39 0.52 -16.72
N GLN A 645 -7.28 1.39 -17.71
CA GLN A 645 -6.00 1.75 -18.33
C GLN A 645 -5.02 2.35 -17.31
N LEU A 646 -5.49 3.25 -16.44
CA LEU A 646 -4.69 3.82 -15.35
C LEU A 646 -4.34 2.81 -14.25
N LEU A 647 -5.08 1.71 -14.14
CA LEU A 647 -4.74 0.58 -13.26
C LEU A 647 -3.65 -0.29 -13.90
N LEU A 648 -3.85 -0.72 -15.15
CA LEU A 648 -2.91 -1.53 -15.92
C LEU A 648 -1.53 -0.85 -16.01
N GLU A 649 -1.48 0.43 -16.39
CA GLU A 649 -0.21 1.16 -16.51
C GLU A 649 0.48 1.40 -15.15
N ARG A 650 -0.27 1.36 -14.04
CA ARG A 650 0.31 1.38 -12.68
C ARG A 650 0.84 0.02 -12.24
N THR A 651 0.15 -1.08 -12.57
CA THR A 651 0.59 -2.45 -12.23
C THR A 651 1.74 -2.94 -13.12
N ARG A 652 1.88 -2.36 -14.32
CA ARG A 652 2.99 -2.61 -15.25
C ARG A 652 4.38 -2.26 -14.68
N ARG A 653 4.47 -1.40 -13.65
CA ARG A 653 5.75 -1.10 -12.97
C ARG A 653 6.03 -2.18 -11.92
N PRO A 654 7.16 -2.92 -12.01
CA PRO A 654 7.44 -4.01 -11.09
C PRO A 654 7.54 -3.51 -9.65
N THR A 655 6.82 -4.15 -8.74
CA THR A 655 6.89 -3.88 -7.30
C THR A 655 8.09 -4.59 -6.70
N ALA A 656 9.20 -3.89 -6.54
CA ALA A 656 10.44 -4.43 -5.95
C ALA A 656 10.91 -3.58 -4.76
N PHE A 657 11.59 -4.23 -3.81
CA PHE A 657 12.41 -3.52 -2.83
C PHE A 657 13.82 -3.34 -3.41
N HIS A 658 14.35 -2.11 -3.36
CA HIS A 658 15.63 -1.77 -3.97
C HIS A 658 16.69 -1.34 -2.92
N GLY A 659 17.95 -1.72 -3.14
CA GLY A 659 19.08 -1.16 -2.40
C GLY A 659 19.52 0.16 -3.01
N TRP A 660 19.06 1.30 -2.46
CA TRP A 660 19.36 2.66 -2.95
C TRP A 660 19.06 2.89 -4.46
N GLY A 661 18.19 2.10 -5.07
CA GLY A 661 17.93 2.12 -6.52
C GLY A 661 19.04 1.52 -7.39
N LEU A 662 20.10 0.93 -6.81
CA LEU A 662 21.20 0.29 -7.53
C LEU A 662 20.86 -1.12 -8.03
N PHE A 663 20.06 -1.85 -7.24
CA PHE A 663 19.63 -3.23 -7.52
C PHE A 663 18.31 -3.54 -6.80
N ASN A 664 17.56 -4.53 -7.29
CA ASN A 664 16.38 -5.08 -6.64
C ASN A 664 16.75 -6.28 -5.75
N ALA A 665 16.02 -6.50 -4.66
CA ALA A 665 16.24 -7.62 -3.75
C ALA A 665 15.68 -8.95 -4.29
N GLU A 666 16.25 -9.46 -5.38
CA GLU A 666 15.75 -10.61 -6.13
C GLU A 666 16.71 -11.82 -6.16
N LYS A 667 16.17 -13.01 -6.40
CA LYS A 667 16.92 -14.27 -6.63
C LYS A 667 18.00 -14.11 -7.71
N THR A 668 17.71 -13.32 -8.75
CA THR A 668 18.61 -12.98 -9.86
C THR A 668 19.88 -12.28 -9.37
N THR A 669 19.76 -11.34 -8.45
CA THR A 669 20.91 -10.63 -7.86
C THR A 669 21.77 -11.54 -7.00
N VAL A 670 21.17 -12.51 -6.28
CA VAL A 670 21.94 -13.55 -5.56
C VAL A 670 22.72 -14.43 -6.53
N LEU A 671 22.11 -14.80 -7.67
CA LEU A 671 22.80 -15.57 -8.70
C LEU A 671 24.00 -14.80 -9.28
N SER A 672 23.86 -13.49 -9.52
CA SER A 672 24.98 -12.63 -9.93
C SER A 672 26.10 -12.57 -8.88
N ILE A 673 25.75 -12.48 -7.60
CA ILE A 673 26.72 -12.50 -6.48
C ILE A 673 27.43 -13.86 -6.40
N LEU A 674 26.70 -14.97 -6.50
CA LEU A 674 27.28 -16.31 -6.50
C LEU A 674 28.22 -16.53 -7.70
N GLY A 675 27.85 -16.05 -8.89
CA GLY A 675 28.71 -16.07 -10.07
C GLY A 675 30.00 -15.28 -9.87
N PHE A 676 29.90 -14.04 -9.35
CA PHE A 676 31.05 -13.21 -9.02
C PHE A 676 31.97 -13.86 -7.97
N VAL A 677 31.39 -14.43 -6.90
CA VAL A 677 32.13 -15.17 -5.87
C VAL A 677 32.82 -16.41 -6.44
N LEU A 678 32.18 -17.15 -7.36
CA LEU A 678 32.78 -18.29 -8.04
C LEU A 678 33.95 -17.86 -8.93
N THR A 679 33.81 -16.78 -9.70
CA THR A 679 34.92 -16.22 -10.49
C THR A 679 36.08 -15.79 -9.60
N TYR A 680 35.79 -15.16 -8.45
CA TYR A 680 36.80 -14.81 -7.45
C TYR A 680 37.54 -16.05 -6.90
N ILE A 681 36.82 -17.13 -6.56
CA ILE A 681 37.42 -18.41 -6.11
C ILE A 681 38.39 -18.95 -7.17
N VAL A 682 37.96 -19.01 -8.44
CA VAL A 682 38.79 -19.57 -9.53
C VAL A 682 40.07 -18.75 -9.72
N ILE A 683 39.97 -17.41 -9.75
CA ILE A 683 41.12 -16.52 -9.86
C ILE A 683 42.05 -16.70 -8.65
N LEU A 684 41.50 -16.80 -7.43
CA LEU A 684 42.30 -16.96 -6.22
C LEU A 684 43.07 -18.29 -6.21
N ILE A 685 42.44 -19.39 -6.60
CA ILE A 685 43.09 -20.70 -6.70
C ILE A 685 44.23 -20.65 -7.73
N GLN A 686 44.00 -20.04 -8.90
CA GLN A 686 45.04 -19.85 -9.92
C GLN A 686 46.21 -18.98 -9.44
N MET A 687 45.95 -17.96 -8.61
CA MET A 687 46.99 -17.11 -8.01
C MET A 687 47.72 -17.75 -6.83
N ILE A 688 47.23 -18.86 -6.28
CA ILE A 688 47.86 -19.60 -5.17
C ILE A 688 48.67 -20.81 -5.70
N HIS A 689 48.35 -21.30 -6.90
CA HIS A 689 49.02 -22.43 -7.53
C HIS A 689 50.14 -22.04 -8.52
N ASN A 690 50.22 -20.76 -8.89
CA ASN A 690 51.33 -20.13 -9.60
C ASN A 690 52.21 -19.35 -8.62
#